data_AF-A0A842TDQ1-F1
#
_entry.id   AF-A0A842TDQ1-F1
#
_cell.length_a   1.000
_cell.length_b   1.000
_cell.length_c   1.000
_cell.angle_alpha   90.00
_cell.angle_beta   90.00
_cell.angle_gamma   90.00
#
_symmetry.space_group_name_H-M   'P 1'
#
loop_
_entity.id
_entity.type
_entity.pdbx_description
1 polymer ?
#
loop_
_entity_poly.entity_id
_entity_poly.type
_entity_poly.pdbx_seq_one_letter_code
_entity_poly.pdbx_strand_id
1 'polypeptide(L)'
;MNENITLPDKRKLLIELILKLLAIKEKSSQDKPEMLEKINNLMKKIEEFKKQIEENKEKIKENIIKFLNNTNILEKLSDLKLKHHINEQLDTISIDREKLDKKDYLFIRDKSEQYEKRDEISQIKTINYNLDNINSKFDKLKSKLVSLEETSDKESKKSEIKNKLSTIFQEIQSFKLDNKESYQSFFKYINENVLKLLKNKKLNFSFIQLKRAYNKGILNENNIVNYFNNTLLVELSAAAVLYLLRNDIKFQFDELLKITGLKNDLVLKAIILLLDRKLIELVETNGTLRYKLIIEENILVKYFKEIINNLQNIYKEIKEQNISSLLSVSRRLLENIKEKNLKEEQKIIEILTELLKEISDLREKVIQTKKEIKPDILNLEVLAGMELYRMKNIPLIFEKGQYIAEEKEPADLGQSEMANYFNQTISEEYNKALIIVALKNYGPMTPSELAKVTKIKQRNIVDLLLTLIKDNKIEIISEKNEYFLYDIHHELNQYEEILRSFIDNCSSIIHNLDWIKKLKELNSSNFGVLNSNLISIREKINKLMELEYDSKIIFQGDLNSLKSSLKSLLRISESIDTFLKKEKLTVNIENLIPIKIPQREDEIEVDYDQYIVGFGELNWKLNKCLGCRSCVDICPEDALILRNEWDIQNFIEMNDKDSNELPQNRRVLLDMIKNLAIEKPERSITLPKDYLGLGNIEIIPIKCIACNKCDERCPNEAIEFKKIWDLPEVMREFLKQSTF
;
A
#
# COMPACT_ATOMS: atom_id res chain seq x y z
N MET A 1 -25.40 -10.75 -25.59
CA MET A 1 -24.82 -9.86 -24.57
C MET A 1 -25.60 -8.57 -24.65
N ASN A 2 -26.46 -8.29 -23.66
CA ASN A 2 -27.09 -6.97 -23.54
C ASN A 2 -26.07 -6.07 -22.85
N GLU A 3 -25.19 -5.45 -23.63
CA GLU A 3 -24.37 -4.35 -23.12
C GLU A 3 -25.31 -3.22 -22.70
N ASN A 4 -25.25 -2.80 -21.44
CA ASN A 4 -25.98 -1.61 -20.97
C ASN A 4 -25.46 -0.40 -21.75
N ILE A 5 -26.21 0.04 -22.75
CA ILE A 5 -25.90 1.22 -23.55
C ILE A 5 -26.03 2.45 -22.65
N THR A 6 -24.90 3.06 -22.27
CA THR A 6 -24.86 4.35 -21.58
C THR A 6 -25.17 5.48 -22.56
N LEU A 7 -26.20 6.26 -22.24
CA LEU A 7 -26.60 7.44 -23.00
C LEU A 7 -25.62 8.61 -22.75
N PRO A 8 -25.19 9.34 -23.80
CA PRO A 8 -24.39 10.56 -23.62
C PRO A 8 -25.17 11.64 -22.85
N ASP A 9 -24.50 12.36 -21.95
CA ASP A 9 -25.12 13.36 -21.05
C ASP A 9 -25.90 14.45 -21.81
N LYS A 10 -25.36 14.92 -22.93
CA LYS A 10 -26.02 15.91 -23.80
C LYS A 10 -27.36 15.41 -24.32
N ARG A 11 -27.42 14.12 -24.66
CA ARG A 11 -28.63 13.51 -25.19
C ARG A 11 -29.65 13.20 -24.09
N LYS A 12 -29.16 12.78 -22.92
CA LYS A 12 -29.99 12.60 -21.73
C LYS A 12 -30.71 13.90 -21.37
N LEU A 13 -29.99 15.02 -21.33
CA LEU A 13 -30.56 16.35 -21.07
C LEU A 13 -31.60 16.75 -22.12
N LEU A 14 -31.34 16.50 -23.41
CA LEU A 14 -32.24 16.83 -24.50
C LEU A 14 -33.54 15.99 -24.46
N ILE A 15 -33.41 14.67 -24.22
CA ILE A 15 -34.56 13.77 -24.05
C ILE A 15 -35.35 14.17 -22.80
N GLU A 16 -34.68 14.47 -21.69
CA GLU A 16 -35.34 14.98 -20.48
C GLU A 16 -36.08 16.29 -20.75
N LEU A 17 -35.51 17.21 -21.54
CA LEU A 17 -36.15 18.46 -21.92
C LEU A 17 -37.40 18.21 -22.79
N ILE A 18 -37.33 17.31 -23.76
CA ILE A 18 -38.45 16.94 -24.62
C ILE A 18 -39.56 16.25 -23.83
N LEU A 19 -39.20 15.32 -22.95
CA LEU A 19 -40.14 14.68 -22.04
C LEU A 19 -40.79 15.70 -21.08
N LYS A 20 -40.01 16.67 -20.58
CA LYS A 20 -40.55 17.79 -19.77
C LYS A 20 -41.49 18.68 -20.59
N LEU A 21 -41.18 19.00 -21.84
CA LEU A 21 -42.02 19.82 -22.71
C LEU A 21 -43.31 19.10 -23.12
N LEU A 22 -43.23 17.80 -23.43
CA LEU A 22 -44.39 16.94 -23.68
C LEU A 22 -45.26 16.81 -22.42
N ALA A 23 -44.64 16.61 -21.25
CA ALA A 23 -45.31 16.58 -19.96
C ALA A 23 -45.94 17.93 -19.58
N ILE A 24 -45.38 19.07 -19.99
CA ILE A 24 -45.97 20.41 -19.79
C ILE A 24 -47.21 20.59 -20.68
N LYS A 25 -47.19 20.06 -21.91
CA LYS A 25 -48.35 20.07 -22.80
C LYS A 25 -49.52 19.25 -22.23
N GLU A 26 -49.24 18.08 -21.64
CA GLU A 26 -50.25 17.25 -20.98
C GLU A 26 -50.67 17.75 -19.58
N LYS A 27 -49.76 18.37 -18.80
CA LYS A 27 -50.09 18.98 -17.50
C LYS A 27 -51.02 20.20 -17.60
N SER A 28 -51.20 20.78 -18.79
CA SER A 28 -52.24 21.80 -19.01
C SER A 28 -53.66 21.22 -18.99
N SER A 29 -53.79 19.90 -18.91
CA SER A 29 -55.05 19.17 -18.81
C SER A 29 -55.09 18.26 -17.57
N GLN A 30 -55.64 18.80 -16.48
CA GLN A 30 -56.24 18.12 -15.31
C GLN A 30 -55.32 17.63 -14.16
N ASP A 31 -55.20 18.45 -13.12
CA ASP A 31 -54.97 17.96 -11.75
C ASP A 31 -56.27 17.28 -11.25
N LYS A 32 -56.27 15.96 -11.04
CA LYS A 32 -57.43 15.23 -10.50
C LYS A 32 -57.41 15.25 -8.96
N PRO A 33 -58.45 15.81 -8.28
CA PRO A 33 -58.53 15.86 -6.82
C PRO A 33 -58.49 14.48 -6.12
N GLU A 34 -58.83 13.40 -6.83
CA GLU A 34 -58.78 12.03 -6.32
C GLU A 34 -57.35 11.55 -5.98
N MET A 35 -56.32 12.01 -6.69
CA MET A 35 -54.93 11.60 -6.42
C MET A 35 -54.40 12.27 -5.14
N LEU A 36 -54.69 13.57 -4.98
CA LEU A 36 -54.35 14.32 -3.77
C LEU A 36 -55.01 13.72 -2.53
N GLU A 37 -56.26 13.27 -2.64
CA GLU A 37 -56.96 12.57 -1.55
C GLU A 37 -56.26 11.24 -1.17
N LYS A 38 -55.86 10.43 -2.15
CA LYS A 38 -55.13 9.17 -1.90
C LYS A 38 -53.75 9.39 -1.27
N ILE A 39 -53.03 10.42 -1.72
CA ILE A 39 -51.72 10.81 -1.15
C ILE A 39 -51.88 11.29 0.29
N ASN A 40 -52.88 12.13 0.57
CA ASN A 40 -53.17 12.60 1.93
C ASN A 40 -53.59 11.46 2.86
N ASN A 41 -54.39 10.51 2.37
CA ASN A 41 -54.76 9.31 3.11
C ASN A 41 -53.54 8.42 3.40
N LEU A 42 -52.64 8.23 2.42
CA LEU A 42 -51.38 7.51 2.63
C LEU A 42 -50.52 8.19 3.71
N MET A 43 -50.36 9.51 3.64
CA MET A 43 -49.60 10.27 4.64
C MET A 43 -50.18 10.16 6.05
N LYS A 44 -51.51 10.24 6.18
CA LYS A 44 -52.18 10.05 7.47
C LYS A 44 -51.86 8.67 8.07
N LYS A 45 -51.91 7.61 7.27
CA LYS A 45 -51.57 6.26 7.74
C LYS A 45 -50.08 6.08 8.03
N ILE A 46 -49.20 6.77 7.30
CA ILE A 46 -47.77 6.77 7.60
C ILE A 46 -47.53 7.42 8.97
N GLU A 47 -48.18 8.53 9.28
CA GLU A 47 -48.09 9.17 10.60
C GLU A 47 -48.62 8.26 11.74
N GLU A 48 -49.70 7.53 11.49
CA GLU A 48 -50.19 6.51 12.43
C GLU A 48 -49.17 5.37 12.60
N PHE A 49 -48.58 4.90 11.50
CA PHE A 49 -47.58 3.83 11.52
C PHE A 49 -46.27 4.26 12.20
N LYS A 50 -45.84 5.52 12.03
CA LYS A 50 -44.65 6.09 12.69
C LYS A 50 -44.69 5.96 14.21
N LYS A 51 -45.87 6.05 14.81
CA LYS A 51 -46.04 5.86 16.27
C LYS A 51 -45.72 4.44 16.71
N GLN A 52 -45.90 3.46 15.84
CA GLN A 52 -45.63 2.04 16.09
C GLN A 52 -44.20 1.63 15.71
N ILE A 53 -43.44 2.47 14.97
CA ILE A 53 -42.12 2.10 14.46
C ILE A 53 -41.14 1.76 15.60
N GLU A 54 -41.05 2.58 16.65
CA GLU A 54 -40.11 2.32 17.75
C GLU A 54 -40.47 1.05 18.52
N GLU A 55 -41.76 0.82 18.78
CA GLU A 55 -42.23 -0.41 19.41
C GLU A 55 -41.88 -1.65 18.58
N ASN A 56 -42.08 -1.58 17.25
CA ASN A 56 -41.73 -2.66 16.34
C ASN A 56 -40.22 -2.88 16.24
N LYS A 57 -39.41 -1.82 16.26
CA LYS A 57 -37.94 -1.91 16.29
C LYS A 57 -37.47 -2.62 17.55
N GLU A 58 -37.97 -2.23 18.72
CA GLU A 58 -37.59 -2.85 19.99
C GLU A 58 -38.05 -4.32 20.05
N LYS A 59 -39.24 -4.66 19.55
CA LYS A 59 -39.66 -6.06 19.40
C LYS A 59 -38.70 -6.84 18.49
N ILE A 60 -38.28 -6.30 17.35
CA ILE A 60 -37.31 -6.97 16.48
C ILE A 60 -35.98 -7.19 17.22
N LYS A 61 -35.46 -6.18 17.92
CA LYS A 61 -34.22 -6.30 18.71
C LYS A 61 -34.32 -7.34 19.82
N GLU A 62 -35.40 -7.34 20.59
CA GLU A 62 -35.64 -8.34 21.63
C GLU A 62 -35.69 -9.75 21.06
N ASN A 63 -36.27 -9.91 19.87
CA ASN A 63 -36.33 -11.21 19.23
C ASN A 63 -34.99 -11.64 18.63
N ILE A 64 -34.15 -10.71 18.17
CA ILE A 64 -32.75 -11.02 17.84
C ILE A 64 -32.03 -11.54 19.08
N ILE A 65 -32.14 -10.86 20.22
CA ILE A 65 -31.53 -11.29 21.49
C ILE A 65 -32.06 -12.67 21.90
N LYS A 66 -33.38 -12.88 21.89
CA LYS A 66 -33.98 -14.19 22.21
C LYS A 66 -33.52 -15.28 21.26
N PHE A 67 -33.40 -15.01 19.97
CA PHE A 67 -32.93 -15.98 19.00
C PHE A 67 -31.47 -16.35 19.28
N LEU A 68 -30.60 -15.36 19.48
CA LEU A 68 -29.17 -15.57 19.77
C LEU A 68 -28.93 -16.30 21.09
N ASN A 69 -29.67 -15.99 22.17
CA ASN A 69 -29.49 -16.63 23.47
C ASN A 69 -30.13 -18.04 23.53
N ASN A 70 -31.29 -18.25 22.88
CA ASN A 70 -32.03 -19.52 23.00
C ASN A 70 -31.61 -20.57 21.96
N THR A 71 -30.91 -20.16 20.92
CA THR A 71 -30.33 -21.08 19.94
C THR A 71 -28.84 -21.12 20.19
N ASN A 72 -28.28 -22.30 20.48
CA ASN A 72 -26.81 -22.50 20.53
C ASN A 72 -26.16 -22.33 19.13
N ILE A 73 -26.75 -21.51 18.26
CA ILE A 73 -26.33 -21.25 16.89
C ILE A 73 -24.95 -20.58 16.87
N LEU A 74 -24.65 -19.75 17.88
CA LEU A 74 -23.36 -19.08 18.02
C LEU A 74 -22.21 -20.06 18.31
N GLU A 75 -22.49 -21.16 19.03
CA GLU A 75 -21.52 -22.23 19.27
C GLU A 75 -21.20 -23.02 18.00
N LYS A 76 -22.14 -23.06 17.05
CA LYS A 76 -22.00 -23.76 15.75
C LYS A 76 -21.31 -22.90 14.67
N LEU A 77 -20.94 -21.66 14.99
CA LEU A 77 -20.25 -20.78 14.05
C LEU A 77 -18.77 -21.12 13.91
N SER A 78 -18.43 -21.67 12.75
CA SER A 78 -17.07 -21.93 12.27
C SER A 78 -16.47 -20.74 11.54
N ASP A 79 -17.26 -19.98 10.78
CA ASP A 79 -16.81 -18.87 9.95
C ASP A 79 -16.56 -17.59 10.79
N LEU A 80 -15.36 -17.02 10.66
CA LEU A 80 -14.94 -15.79 11.35
C LEU A 80 -15.45 -14.51 10.68
N LYS A 81 -15.59 -14.49 9.35
CA LYS A 81 -16.17 -13.36 8.60
C LYS A 81 -17.62 -13.16 8.98
N LEU A 82 -18.39 -14.25 9.07
CA LEU A 82 -19.78 -14.18 9.46
C LEU A 82 -19.92 -13.60 10.87
N LYS A 83 -19.02 -13.93 11.81
CA LYS A 83 -19.01 -13.30 13.14
C LYS A 83 -18.76 -11.79 13.08
N HIS A 84 -17.82 -11.34 12.24
CA HIS A 84 -17.56 -9.91 12.07
C HIS A 84 -18.77 -9.20 11.44
N HIS A 85 -19.32 -9.75 10.36
CA HIS A 85 -20.52 -9.22 9.71
C HIS A 85 -21.69 -9.13 10.68
N ILE A 86 -21.91 -10.16 11.49
CA ILE A 86 -22.93 -10.16 12.54
C ILE A 86 -22.67 -9.02 13.54
N ASN A 87 -21.43 -8.83 13.99
CA ASN A 87 -21.09 -7.73 14.89
C ASN A 87 -21.40 -6.35 14.30
N GLU A 88 -20.99 -6.10 13.06
CA GLU A 88 -21.25 -4.83 12.38
C GLU A 88 -22.75 -4.57 12.22
N GLN A 89 -23.53 -5.60 11.86
CA GLN A 89 -24.97 -5.49 11.75
C GLN A 89 -25.63 -5.26 13.11
N LEU A 90 -25.20 -5.94 14.17
CA LEU A 90 -25.71 -5.74 15.53
C LEU A 90 -25.43 -4.32 16.05
N ASP A 91 -24.26 -3.75 15.73
CA ASP A 91 -23.92 -2.37 16.06
C ASP A 91 -24.75 -1.36 15.28
N THR A 92 -24.93 -1.61 13.99
CA THR A 92 -25.78 -0.78 13.12
C THR A 92 -27.22 -0.73 13.65
N ILE A 93 -27.70 -1.85 14.20
CA ILE A 93 -29.05 -1.95 14.78
C ILE A 93 -29.12 -1.36 16.20
N SER A 94 -27.97 -1.06 16.84
CA SER A 94 -27.89 -0.58 18.22
C SER A 94 -28.54 -1.55 19.22
N ILE A 95 -28.16 -2.82 19.15
CA ILE A 95 -28.58 -3.82 20.15
C ILE A 95 -27.79 -3.60 21.44
N ASP A 96 -28.51 -3.55 22.56
CA ASP A 96 -27.90 -3.51 23.88
C ASP A 96 -27.21 -4.84 24.18
N ARG A 97 -25.87 -4.81 24.05
CA ARG A 97 -25.01 -5.99 24.19
C ARG A 97 -25.00 -6.56 25.61
N GLU A 98 -25.42 -5.80 26.62
CA GLU A 98 -25.50 -6.27 28.02
C GLU A 98 -26.64 -7.28 28.23
N LYS A 99 -27.60 -7.35 27.30
CA LYS A 99 -28.73 -8.29 27.33
C LYS A 99 -28.43 -9.64 26.68
N LEU A 100 -27.28 -9.80 26.02
CA LEU A 100 -26.81 -11.09 25.51
C LEU A 100 -26.20 -11.90 26.65
N ASP A 101 -26.42 -13.20 26.67
CA ASP A 101 -25.82 -14.07 27.69
C ASP A 101 -24.28 -13.97 27.65
N LYS A 102 -23.63 -13.92 28.82
CA LYS A 102 -22.17 -13.70 28.92
C LYS A 102 -21.34 -14.65 28.05
N LYS A 103 -21.81 -15.90 27.89
CA LYS A 103 -21.15 -16.93 27.09
C LYS A 103 -21.22 -16.62 25.59
N ASP A 104 -22.36 -16.15 25.11
CA ASP A 104 -22.61 -15.79 23.72
C ASP A 104 -21.94 -14.46 23.35
N TYR A 105 -21.98 -13.49 24.27
CA TYR A 105 -21.22 -12.24 24.18
C TYR A 105 -19.71 -12.50 24.07
N LEU A 106 -19.16 -13.38 24.91
CA LEU A 106 -17.75 -13.78 24.84
C LEU A 106 -17.45 -14.54 23.55
N PHE A 107 -18.34 -15.38 23.02
CA PHE A 107 -18.07 -16.12 21.77
C PHE A 107 -17.98 -15.23 20.53
N ILE A 108 -18.79 -14.17 20.51
CA ILE A 108 -18.81 -13.13 19.47
C ILE A 108 -17.57 -12.22 19.59
N ARG A 109 -17.09 -11.98 20.81
CA ARG A 109 -15.99 -11.07 21.15
C ARG A 109 -14.59 -11.72 21.15
N ASP A 110 -14.44 -12.92 21.71
CA ASP A 110 -13.13 -13.55 21.97
C ASP A 110 -12.35 -13.92 20.70
N LYS A 111 -13.03 -14.20 19.57
CA LYS A 111 -12.34 -14.52 18.30
C LYS A 111 -12.22 -13.34 17.33
N SER A 112 -13.13 -12.36 17.39
CA SER A 112 -13.03 -11.12 16.61
C SER A 112 -11.99 -10.17 17.21
N GLU A 113 -11.92 -10.08 18.55
CA GLU A 113 -10.82 -9.38 19.23
C GLU A 113 -9.49 -10.14 19.14
N GLN A 114 -9.46 -11.47 18.99
CA GLN A 114 -8.21 -12.18 18.66
C GLN A 114 -7.65 -11.78 17.29
N TYR A 115 -8.46 -11.19 16.41
CA TYR A 115 -8.03 -10.61 15.15
C TYR A 115 -7.53 -9.18 15.28
N GLU A 116 -8.20 -8.37 16.10
CA GLU A 116 -7.73 -7.01 16.40
C GLU A 116 -6.55 -6.98 17.38
N LYS A 117 -6.38 -8.03 18.19
CA LYS A 117 -5.33 -8.22 19.21
C LYS A 117 -4.52 -9.50 19.00
N ARG A 118 -4.17 -9.85 17.76
CA ARG A 118 -2.94 -10.64 17.52
C ARG A 118 -1.78 -9.67 17.27
N ASP A 119 -0.94 -9.59 18.30
CA ASP A 119 0.09 -8.62 18.62
C ASP A 119 1.27 -8.51 17.64
N GLU A 120 1.02 -8.27 16.35
CA GLU A 120 2.08 -7.78 15.45
C GLU A 120 2.07 -6.24 15.38
N ILE A 121 0.89 -5.60 15.39
CA ILE A 121 0.79 -4.13 15.29
C ILE A 121 1.10 -3.43 16.62
N SER A 122 0.80 -4.02 17.78
CA SER A 122 1.12 -3.41 19.09
C SER A 122 2.62 -3.43 19.37
N GLN A 123 3.30 -4.54 19.06
CA GLN A 123 4.74 -4.69 19.25
C GLN A 123 5.52 -3.86 18.22
N ILE A 124 5.08 -3.82 16.96
CA ILE A 124 5.70 -2.95 15.93
C ILE A 124 5.47 -1.46 16.26
N LYS A 125 4.26 -1.07 16.71
CA LYS A 125 4.03 0.31 17.20
C LYS A 125 4.92 0.66 18.38
N THR A 126 5.12 -0.29 19.30
CA THR A 126 6.02 -0.10 20.44
C THR A 126 7.48 0.02 20.00
N ILE A 127 7.91 -0.78 19.01
CA ILE A 127 9.25 -0.69 18.40
C ILE A 127 9.43 0.66 17.72
N ASN A 128 8.45 1.11 16.92
CA ASN A 128 8.49 2.40 16.22
C ASN A 128 8.52 3.57 17.20
N TYR A 129 7.71 3.54 18.25
CA TYR A 129 7.74 4.55 19.31
C TYR A 129 9.12 4.62 20.00
N ASN A 130 9.73 3.47 20.28
CA ASN A 130 11.08 3.43 20.87
C ASN A 130 12.13 3.96 19.89
N LEU A 131 12.00 3.67 18.59
CA LEU A 131 12.89 4.20 17.55
C LEU A 131 12.77 5.72 17.40
N ASP A 132 11.57 6.27 17.49
CA ASP A 132 11.34 7.72 17.45
C ASP A 132 11.94 8.42 18.69
N ASN A 133 11.81 7.82 19.87
CA ASN A 133 12.45 8.31 21.07
C ASN A 133 13.99 8.30 20.94
N ILE A 134 14.56 7.21 20.42
CA ILE A 134 16.01 7.10 20.13
C ILE A 134 16.45 8.18 19.14
N ASN A 135 15.70 8.40 18.05
CA ASN A 135 15.97 9.46 17.08
C ASN A 135 16.04 10.85 17.74
N SER A 136 15.05 11.18 18.58
CA SER A 136 15.01 12.47 19.27
C SER A 136 16.24 12.71 20.17
N LYS A 137 16.78 11.65 20.77
CA LYS A 137 18.00 11.72 21.59
C LYS A 137 19.26 11.84 20.74
N PHE A 138 19.31 11.19 19.58
CA PHE A 138 20.37 11.41 18.58
C PHE A 138 20.41 12.86 18.10
N ASP A 139 19.25 13.51 17.91
CA ASP A 139 19.18 14.92 17.54
C ASP A 139 19.70 15.84 18.66
N LYS A 140 19.34 15.55 19.92
CA LYS A 140 19.90 16.25 21.10
C LYS A 140 21.40 16.07 21.24
N LEU A 141 21.91 14.87 20.93
CA LEU A 141 23.34 14.58 20.93
C LEU A 141 24.05 15.36 19.82
N LYS A 142 23.47 15.41 18.62
CA LYS A 142 23.99 16.15 17.47
C LYS A 142 24.09 17.64 17.75
N SER A 143 23.06 18.26 18.32
CA SER A 143 23.08 19.70 18.65
C SER A 143 24.14 20.04 19.71
N LYS A 144 24.29 19.19 20.75
CA LYS A 144 25.37 19.34 21.74
C LYS A 144 26.76 19.20 21.11
N LEU A 145 26.96 18.22 20.24
CA LEU A 145 28.23 18.05 19.54
C LEU A 145 28.58 19.26 18.69
N VAL A 146 27.61 19.84 17.96
CA VAL A 146 27.82 21.07 17.17
C VAL A 146 28.20 22.25 18.06
N SER A 147 27.56 22.42 19.22
CA SER A 147 27.88 23.53 20.14
C SER A 147 29.31 23.48 20.71
N LEU A 148 29.93 22.30 20.77
CA LEU A 148 31.32 22.13 21.20
C LEU A 148 32.32 22.47 20.09
N GLU A 149 31.88 22.50 18.84
CA GLU A 149 32.72 22.80 17.69
C GLU A 149 33.06 24.29 17.58
N GLU A 150 32.23 25.17 18.17
CA GLU A 150 32.34 26.63 18.04
C GLU A 150 33.37 27.29 18.98
N THR A 151 34.07 26.54 19.84
CA THR A 151 34.94 27.14 20.88
C THR A 151 36.45 26.99 20.67
N SER A 152 36.92 26.63 19.48
CA SER A 152 38.31 26.23 19.32
C SER A 152 39.15 27.18 18.45
N ASP A 153 39.65 28.24 19.09
CA ASP A 153 40.78 29.07 18.65
C ASP A 153 42.09 28.22 18.72
N LYS A 154 42.16 27.18 17.88
CA LYS A 154 43.17 26.10 17.98
C LYS A 154 44.52 26.50 17.40
N GLU A 155 44.60 27.43 16.46
CA GLU A 155 45.86 27.73 15.77
C GLU A 155 46.82 28.60 16.60
N SER A 156 46.31 29.57 17.35
CA SER A 156 47.11 30.45 18.23
C SER A 156 47.79 29.67 19.37
N LYS A 157 47.09 28.69 19.97
CA LYS A 157 47.66 27.82 21.02
C LYS A 157 48.73 26.86 20.51
N LYS A 158 48.61 26.37 19.26
CA LYS A 158 49.58 25.42 18.68
C LYS A 158 50.94 26.06 18.43
N SER A 159 50.97 27.31 17.95
CA SER A 159 52.22 28.04 17.73
C SER A 159 52.90 28.39 19.07
N GLU A 160 52.12 28.80 20.08
CA GLU A 160 52.63 29.08 21.43
C GLU A 160 53.31 27.85 22.06
N ILE A 161 52.72 26.66 21.89
CA ILE A 161 53.30 25.40 22.40
C ILE A 161 54.61 25.05 21.69
N LYS A 162 54.67 25.16 20.35
CA LYS A 162 55.89 24.90 19.58
C LYS A 162 57.02 25.85 20.02
N ASN A 163 56.70 27.14 20.21
CA ASN A 163 57.68 28.14 20.66
C ASN A 163 58.19 27.86 22.08
N LYS A 164 57.30 27.55 23.04
CA LYS A 164 57.70 27.20 24.41
C LYS A 164 58.63 25.98 24.47
N LEU A 165 58.34 24.94 23.68
CA LEU A 165 59.23 23.78 23.60
C LEU A 165 60.60 24.16 23.01
N SER A 166 60.61 24.95 21.93
CA SER A 166 61.86 25.42 21.32
C SER A 166 62.72 26.19 22.32
N THR A 167 62.13 27.09 23.10
CA THR A 167 62.85 27.85 24.14
C THR A 167 63.43 26.92 25.21
N ILE A 168 62.66 25.93 25.67
CA ILE A 168 63.13 24.96 26.66
C ILE A 168 64.32 24.16 26.14
N PHE A 169 64.25 23.65 24.91
CA PHE A 169 65.35 22.86 24.36
C PHE A 169 66.60 23.70 24.10
N GLN A 170 66.45 24.96 23.66
CA GLN A 170 67.56 25.90 23.54
C GLN A 170 68.23 26.18 24.89
N GLU A 171 67.44 26.41 25.94
CA GLU A 171 67.96 26.63 27.30
C GLU A 171 68.67 25.37 27.82
N ILE A 172 68.11 24.17 27.63
CA ILE A 172 68.74 22.90 28.00
C ILE A 172 70.12 22.74 27.32
N GLN A 173 70.23 23.10 26.04
CA GLN A 173 71.48 23.01 25.28
C GLN A 173 72.53 24.06 25.69
N SER A 174 72.10 25.18 26.28
CA SER A 174 72.99 26.24 26.74
C SER A 174 73.75 25.91 28.03
N PHE A 175 73.28 24.92 28.81
CA PHE A 175 73.94 24.52 30.05
C PHE A 175 75.28 23.83 29.76
N LYS A 176 76.38 24.46 30.20
CA LYS A 176 77.69 23.80 30.32
C LYS A 176 77.77 23.13 31.68
N LEU A 177 77.82 21.80 31.70
CA LEU A 177 77.85 20.99 32.93
C LEU A 177 79.32 20.74 33.33
N ASP A 178 80.00 21.77 33.80
CA ASP A 178 81.45 21.78 34.08
C ASP A 178 81.80 21.94 35.57
N ASN A 179 80.86 22.40 36.39
CA ASN A 179 81.07 22.60 37.83
C ASN A 179 79.81 22.32 38.65
N LYS A 180 79.97 22.17 39.97
CA LYS A 180 78.86 21.83 40.90
C LYS A 180 77.68 22.80 40.86
N GLU A 181 77.93 24.10 40.70
CA GLU A 181 76.88 25.11 40.62
C GLU A 181 76.06 25.00 39.32
N SER A 182 76.71 24.69 38.21
CA SER A 182 76.07 24.44 36.91
C SER A 182 75.12 23.25 36.97
N TYR A 183 75.51 22.15 37.64
CA TYR A 183 74.65 20.98 37.84
C TYR A 183 73.41 21.32 38.68
N GLN A 184 73.58 22.07 39.78
CA GLN A 184 72.46 22.48 40.62
C GLN A 184 71.48 23.37 39.87
N SER A 185 71.99 24.31 39.07
CA SER A 185 71.19 25.20 38.23
C SER A 185 70.42 24.43 37.17
N PHE A 186 71.09 23.47 36.50
CA PHE A 186 70.45 22.54 35.56
C PHE A 186 69.34 21.72 36.22
N PHE A 187 69.60 21.09 37.37
CA PHE A 187 68.58 20.31 38.08
C PHE A 187 67.39 21.17 38.54
N LYS A 188 67.64 22.42 38.95
CA LYS A 188 66.57 23.35 39.30
C LYS A 188 65.72 23.68 38.07
N TYR A 189 66.37 24.03 36.97
CA TYR A 189 65.72 24.39 35.71
C TYR A 189 64.84 23.26 35.16
N ILE A 190 65.36 22.03 35.06
CA ILE A 190 64.58 20.89 34.57
C ILE A 190 63.35 20.64 35.45
N ASN A 191 63.50 20.74 36.77
CA ASN A 191 62.40 20.51 37.70
C ASN A 191 61.32 21.61 37.63
N GLU A 192 61.73 22.87 37.49
CA GLU A 192 60.82 24.02 37.50
C GLU A 192 60.13 24.25 36.16
N ASN A 193 60.84 24.08 35.04
CA ASN A 193 60.35 24.45 33.71
C ASN A 193 59.96 23.24 32.86
N VAL A 194 60.73 22.16 32.92
CA VAL A 194 60.58 21.05 31.98
C VAL A 194 59.61 19.98 32.49
N LEU A 195 59.81 19.52 33.73
CA LEU A 195 58.95 18.49 34.32
C LEU A 195 57.53 19.01 34.57
N LYS A 196 57.38 20.28 34.97
CA LYS A 196 56.07 20.92 35.15
C LYS A 196 55.31 21.05 33.83
N LEU A 197 56.02 21.36 32.73
CA LEU A 197 55.39 21.50 31.41
C LEU A 197 55.02 20.15 30.82
N LEU A 198 55.99 19.23 30.70
CA LEU A 198 55.81 17.97 29.96
C LEU A 198 54.94 16.95 30.72
N LYS A 199 54.86 17.04 32.06
CA LYS A 199 54.07 16.14 32.93
C LYS A 199 54.24 14.65 32.60
N ASN A 200 55.45 14.24 32.19
CA ASN A 200 55.75 12.86 31.84
C ASN A 200 56.29 12.10 33.07
N LYS A 201 55.56 11.08 33.52
CA LYS A 201 55.91 10.28 34.71
C LYS A 201 57.29 9.61 34.60
N LYS A 202 57.64 9.10 33.42
CA LYS A 202 58.89 8.36 33.21
C LYS A 202 60.09 9.28 33.14
N LEU A 203 59.97 10.41 32.44
CA LEU A 203 60.99 11.46 32.47
C LEU A 203 61.24 11.97 33.90
N ASN A 204 60.17 12.23 34.65
CA ASN A 204 60.26 12.66 36.04
C ASN A 204 61.01 11.62 36.90
N PHE A 205 60.68 10.34 36.74
CA PHE A 205 61.37 9.25 37.43
C PHE A 205 62.86 9.16 37.07
N SER A 206 63.23 9.16 35.79
CA SER A 206 64.63 9.12 35.33
C SER A 206 65.43 10.31 35.85
N PHE A 207 64.80 11.50 35.85
CA PHE A 207 65.41 12.72 36.37
C PHE A 207 65.64 12.68 37.89
N ILE A 208 64.64 12.23 38.66
CA ILE A 208 64.77 12.06 40.12
C ILE A 208 65.89 11.08 40.45
N GLN A 209 66.00 9.97 39.71
CA GLN A 209 67.08 9.00 39.89
C GLN A 209 68.45 9.61 39.63
N LEU A 210 68.60 10.35 38.51
CA LEU A 210 69.85 11.04 38.17
C LEU A 210 70.26 12.03 39.25
N LYS A 211 69.34 12.89 39.68
CA LYS A 211 69.57 13.88 40.74
C LYS A 211 69.97 13.22 42.06
N ARG A 212 69.31 12.11 42.42
CA ARG A 212 69.62 11.36 43.65
C ARG A 212 70.99 10.69 43.57
N ALA A 213 71.36 10.12 42.43
CA ALA A 213 72.65 9.49 42.21
C ALA A 213 73.81 10.51 42.26
N TYR A 214 73.60 11.70 41.70
CA TYR A 214 74.55 12.81 41.80
C TYR A 214 74.73 13.29 43.25
N ASN A 215 73.63 13.57 43.95
CA ASN A 215 73.69 14.06 45.34
C ASN A 215 74.34 13.06 46.31
N LYS A 216 74.31 11.77 45.98
CA LYS A 216 74.97 10.69 46.74
C LYS A 216 76.43 10.45 46.33
N GLY A 217 76.95 11.16 45.32
CA GLY A 217 78.30 10.95 44.80
C GLY A 217 78.49 9.61 44.07
N ILE A 218 77.41 8.92 43.68
CA ILE A 218 77.49 7.61 43.01
C ILE A 218 77.92 7.76 41.55
N LEU A 219 77.51 8.85 40.90
CA LEU A 219 77.93 9.17 39.54
C LEU A 219 78.96 10.29 39.57
N ASN A 220 80.10 10.06 38.92
CA ASN A 220 81.07 11.13 38.65
C ASN A 220 80.55 12.06 37.53
N GLU A 221 81.16 13.23 37.39
CA GLU A 221 80.73 14.29 36.46
C GLU A 221 80.70 13.80 35.00
N ASN A 222 81.72 13.04 34.57
CA ASN A 222 81.78 12.45 33.24
C ASN A 222 80.63 11.47 32.96
N ASN A 223 80.27 10.64 33.94
CA ASN A 223 79.16 9.70 33.82
C ASN A 223 77.81 10.43 33.76
N ILE A 224 77.68 11.59 34.41
CA ILE A 224 76.46 12.40 34.35
C ILE A 224 76.30 13.03 32.98
N VAL A 225 77.36 13.62 32.43
CA VAL A 225 77.34 14.18 31.07
C VAL A 225 77.00 13.08 30.07
N ASN A 226 77.60 11.90 30.22
CA ASN A 226 77.30 10.75 29.36
C ASN A 226 75.82 10.30 29.48
N TYR A 227 75.32 10.15 30.70
CA TYR A 227 73.91 9.78 30.95
C TYR A 227 72.94 10.83 30.44
N PHE A 228 73.27 12.12 30.61
CA PHE A 228 72.48 13.23 30.12
C PHE A 228 72.37 13.18 28.60
N ASN A 229 73.51 13.11 27.91
CA ASN A 229 73.56 13.14 26.45
C ASN A 229 72.92 11.92 25.79
N ASN A 230 73.08 10.72 26.38
CA ASN A 230 72.64 9.48 25.76
C ASN A 230 71.26 8.99 26.23
N THR A 231 70.86 9.28 27.47
CA THR A 231 69.62 8.74 28.06
C THR A 231 68.61 9.84 28.33
N LEU A 232 69.00 10.91 29.04
CA LEU A 232 68.05 11.93 29.45
C LEU A 232 67.52 12.74 28.25
N LEU A 233 68.37 13.10 27.29
CA LEU A 233 67.95 13.80 26.07
C LEU A 233 66.99 12.97 25.21
N VAL A 234 67.16 11.64 25.17
CA VAL A 234 66.25 10.73 24.47
C VAL A 234 64.89 10.68 25.17
N GLU A 235 64.85 10.54 26.50
CA GLU A 235 63.58 10.56 27.25
C GLU A 235 62.91 11.95 27.24
N LEU A 236 63.70 13.04 27.22
CA LEU A 236 63.20 14.41 27.04
C LEU A 236 62.54 14.59 25.67
N SER A 237 63.22 14.13 24.61
CA SER A 237 62.68 14.14 23.25
C SER A 237 61.41 13.30 23.14
N ALA A 238 61.40 12.11 23.75
CA ALA A 238 60.23 11.24 23.80
C ALA A 238 59.07 11.91 24.55
N ALA A 239 59.35 12.60 25.66
CA ALA A 239 58.35 13.37 26.40
C ALA A 239 57.82 14.56 25.59
N ALA A 240 58.67 15.25 24.82
CA ALA A 240 58.27 16.34 23.93
C ALA A 240 57.37 15.85 22.78
N VAL A 241 57.71 14.72 22.16
CA VAL A 241 56.85 14.04 21.16
C VAL A 241 55.47 13.75 21.74
N LEU A 242 55.42 13.10 22.91
CA LEU A 242 54.15 12.80 23.57
C LEU A 242 53.38 14.07 23.94
N TYR A 243 54.07 15.14 24.34
CA TYR A 243 53.44 16.42 24.67
C TYR A 243 52.85 17.11 23.43
N LEU A 244 53.56 17.12 22.31
CA LEU A 244 53.05 17.63 21.02
C LEU A 244 51.82 16.84 20.56
N LEU A 245 51.90 15.51 20.58
CA LEU A 245 50.80 14.63 20.17
C LEU A 245 49.59 14.74 21.09
N ARG A 246 49.79 14.87 22.42
CA ARG A 246 48.68 15.09 23.39
C ARG A 246 47.97 16.42 23.20
N ASN A 247 48.64 17.42 22.62
CA ASN A 247 48.06 18.71 22.29
C ASN A 247 47.60 18.79 20.82
N ASP A 248 47.49 17.64 20.14
CA ASP A 248 46.97 17.53 18.77
C ASP A 248 47.78 18.37 17.75
N ILE A 249 49.09 18.49 18.02
CA ILE A 249 50.05 19.15 17.14
C ILE A 249 50.68 18.06 16.27
N LYS A 250 50.25 18.03 15.00
CA LYS A 250 50.89 17.21 13.97
C LYS A 250 52.24 17.84 13.62
N PHE A 251 53.26 17.01 13.47
CA PHE A 251 54.61 17.42 13.07
C PHE A 251 55.23 16.35 12.16
N GLN A 252 56.15 16.77 11.30
CA GLN A 252 57.05 15.89 10.58
C GLN A 252 58.37 15.73 11.34
N PHE A 253 59.17 14.73 10.99
CA PHE A 253 60.47 14.49 11.61
C PHE A 253 61.36 15.75 11.60
N ASP A 254 61.40 16.46 10.46
CA ASP A 254 62.18 17.70 10.31
C ASP A 254 61.67 18.86 11.17
N GLU A 255 60.36 18.95 11.39
CA GLU A 255 59.80 19.94 12.32
C GLU A 255 60.19 19.64 13.76
N LEU A 256 60.21 18.36 14.15
CA LEU A 256 60.63 17.96 15.49
C LEU A 256 62.11 18.25 15.72
N LEU A 257 62.95 18.07 14.70
CA LEU A 257 64.36 18.47 14.73
C LEU A 257 64.50 19.98 14.96
N LYS A 258 63.70 20.80 14.26
CA LYS A 258 63.68 22.26 14.47
C LYS A 258 63.22 22.65 15.86
N ILE A 259 62.16 22.01 16.39
CA ILE A 259 61.60 22.30 17.71
C ILE A 259 62.58 21.88 18.82
N THR A 260 63.23 20.74 18.69
CA THR A 260 64.12 20.21 19.74
C THR A 260 65.56 20.69 19.61
N GLY A 261 66.00 21.12 18.42
CA GLY A 261 67.38 21.48 18.13
C GLY A 261 68.39 20.34 18.30
N LEU A 262 67.92 19.09 18.48
CA LEU A 262 68.78 17.95 18.79
C LEU A 262 69.29 17.25 17.51
N LYS A 263 70.33 16.42 17.68
CA LYS A 263 70.86 15.58 16.60
C LYS A 263 69.84 14.54 16.12
N ASN A 264 69.90 14.22 14.84
CA ASN A 264 69.00 13.25 14.20
C ASN A 264 68.94 11.91 14.92
N ASP A 265 70.07 11.40 15.42
CA ASP A 265 70.16 10.10 16.07
C ASP A 265 69.38 10.06 17.40
N LEU A 266 69.41 11.14 18.18
CA LEU A 266 68.68 11.24 19.45
C LEU A 266 67.18 11.31 19.25
N VAL A 267 66.73 12.11 18.28
CA VAL A 267 65.31 12.22 17.94
C VAL A 267 64.77 10.91 17.37
N LEU A 268 65.54 10.23 16.51
CA LEU A 268 65.19 8.92 15.99
C LEU A 268 65.08 7.88 17.11
N LYS A 269 66.06 7.82 18.02
CA LYS A 269 66.02 6.94 19.20
C LYS A 269 64.78 7.20 20.06
N ALA A 270 64.40 8.46 20.23
CA ALA A 270 63.20 8.82 21.00
C ALA A 270 61.91 8.34 20.33
N ILE A 271 61.81 8.45 19.00
CA ILE A 271 60.66 7.95 18.24
C ILE A 271 60.59 6.42 18.28
N ILE A 272 61.71 5.73 18.04
CA ILE A 272 61.80 4.26 18.13
C ILE A 272 61.38 3.80 19.53
N LEU A 273 61.90 4.46 20.57
CA LEU A 273 61.54 4.16 21.96
C LEU A 273 60.03 4.28 22.23
N LEU A 274 59.34 5.24 21.60
CA LEU A 274 57.90 5.40 21.74
C LEU A 274 57.10 4.37 20.93
N LEU A 275 57.59 3.99 19.75
CA LEU A 275 57.03 2.91 18.92
C LEU A 275 57.16 1.56 19.65
N ASP A 276 58.34 1.24 20.19
CA ASP A 276 58.60 0.01 20.96
C ASP A 276 57.70 -0.08 22.20
N ARG A 277 57.43 1.05 22.85
CA ARG A 277 56.51 1.14 23.99
C ARG A 277 55.03 1.11 23.58
N LYS A 278 54.71 1.05 22.28
CA LYS A 278 53.35 1.13 21.73
C LYS A 278 52.59 2.37 22.22
N LEU A 279 53.29 3.49 22.38
CA LEU A 279 52.68 4.77 22.77
C LEU A 279 52.31 5.63 21.56
N ILE A 280 52.95 5.38 20.42
CA ILE A 280 52.67 6.03 19.15
C ILE A 280 52.62 5.00 18.02
N GLU A 281 51.91 5.32 16.93
CA GLU A 281 51.86 4.57 15.69
C GLU A 281 52.28 5.46 14.50
N LEU A 282 52.82 4.83 13.46
CA LEU A 282 53.11 5.47 12.17
C LEU A 282 51.86 5.39 11.28
N VAL A 283 51.38 6.54 10.81
CA VAL A 283 50.25 6.65 9.89
C VAL A 283 50.69 7.38 8.65
N GLU A 284 50.49 6.76 7.49
CA GLU A 284 50.72 7.43 6.21
C GLU A 284 49.49 8.29 5.86
N THR A 285 49.70 9.58 5.62
CA THR A 285 48.64 10.48 5.15
C THR A 285 49.17 11.30 3.98
N ASN A 286 48.57 11.13 2.79
CA ASN A 286 48.95 11.82 1.55
C ASN A 286 50.43 11.66 1.19
N GLY A 287 50.99 10.44 1.32
CA GLY A 287 52.40 10.14 1.01
C GLY A 287 53.41 10.69 2.03
N THR A 288 52.95 11.26 3.15
CA THR A 288 53.83 11.70 4.25
C THR A 288 53.61 10.83 5.48
N LEU A 289 54.71 10.33 6.05
CA LEU A 289 54.68 9.59 7.32
C LEU A 289 54.42 10.58 8.47
N ARG A 290 53.40 10.29 9.27
CA ARG A 290 53.02 11.06 10.46
C ARG A 290 52.95 10.15 11.68
N TYR A 291 53.17 10.73 12.84
CA TYR A 291 53.05 10.04 14.12
C TYR A 291 51.69 10.33 14.75
N LYS A 292 51.06 9.30 15.29
CA LYS A 292 49.78 9.41 16.00
C LYS A 292 49.91 8.76 17.37
N LEU A 293 49.33 9.36 18.40
CA LEU A 293 49.31 8.75 19.73
C LEU A 293 48.42 7.49 19.67
N ILE A 294 48.91 6.37 20.19
CA ILE A 294 48.05 5.23 20.51
C ILE A 294 47.35 5.60 21.82
N ILE A 295 46.23 6.32 21.71
CA ILE A 295 45.40 6.67 22.85
C ILE A 295 44.63 5.42 23.26
N GLU A 296 44.49 5.18 24.57
CA GLU A 296 43.39 4.37 25.08
C GLU A 296 42.10 4.85 24.41
N GLU A 297 41.34 3.92 23.86
CA GLU A 297 40.19 4.22 23.02
C GLU A 297 39.25 5.16 23.79
N ASN A 298 39.05 6.38 23.27
CA ASN A 298 38.22 7.40 23.91
C ASN A 298 36.90 6.76 24.32
N ILE A 299 36.49 6.95 25.58
CA ILE A 299 35.29 6.33 26.13
C ILE A 299 34.07 6.59 25.22
N LEU A 300 33.96 7.79 24.62
CA LEU A 300 32.92 8.12 23.64
C LEU A 300 32.95 7.24 22.39
N VAL A 301 34.15 6.96 21.85
CA VAL A 301 34.35 6.09 20.69
C VAL A 301 33.89 4.66 21.02
N LYS A 302 34.18 4.19 22.24
CA LYS A 302 33.74 2.88 22.73
C LYS A 302 32.21 2.78 22.79
N TYR A 303 31.54 3.75 23.42
CA TYR A 303 30.07 3.79 23.49
C TYR A 303 29.42 3.81 22.11
N PHE A 304 29.92 4.62 21.17
CA PHE A 304 29.37 4.69 19.81
C PHE A 304 29.56 3.39 19.03
N LYS A 305 30.71 2.73 19.15
CA LYS A 305 30.92 1.41 18.53
C LYS A 305 29.91 0.39 19.03
N GLU A 306 29.61 0.41 20.33
CA GLU A 306 28.65 -0.50 20.94
C GLU A 306 27.20 -0.19 20.50
N ILE A 307 26.82 1.08 20.45
CA ILE A 307 25.55 1.54 19.89
C ILE A 307 25.39 1.08 18.42
N ILE A 308 26.41 1.32 17.58
CA ILE A 308 26.40 0.90 16.18
C ILE A 308 26.26 -0.62 16.05
N ASN A 309 26.96 -1.39 16.90
CA ASN A 309 26.87 -2.84 16.88
C ASN A 309 25.47 -3.32 17.28
N ASN A 310 24.86 -2.74 18.31
CA ASN A 310 23.49 -3.08 18.71
C ASN A 310 22.48 -2.71 17.61
N LEU A 311 22.57 -1.51 17.03
CA LEU A 311 21.71 -1.11 15.90
C LEU A 311 21.89 -2.00 14.67
N GLN A 312 23.11 -2.45 14.35
CA GLN A 312 23.36 -3.39 13.26
C GLN A 312 22.71 -4.74 13.52
N ASN A 313 22.74 -5.22 14.76
CA ASN A 313 22.08 -6.46 15.13
C ASN A 313 20.55 -6.33 15.00
N ILE A 314 19.96 -5.22 15.47
CA ILE A 314 18.52 -4.97 15.28
C ILE A 314 18.18 -4.88 13.78
N TYR A 315 19.00 -4.19 12.98
CA TYR A 315 18.79 -4.06 11.53
C TYR A 315 18.80 -5.42 10.81
N LYS A 316 19.73 -6.32 11.17
CA LYS A 316 19.79 -7.68 10.61
C LYS A 316 18.51 -8.46 10.88
N GLU A 317 17.85 -8.20 12.01
CA GLU A 317 16.64 -8.90 12.41
C GLU A 317 15.37 -8.33 11.75
N ILE A 318 15.20 -7.00 11.69
CA ILE A 318 13.93 -6.37 11.26
C ILE A 318 13.98 -5.77 9.84
N LYS A 319 15.17 -5.37 9.35
CA LYS A 319 15.38 -4.70 8.04
C LYS A 319 14.57 -3.39 7.83
N GLU A 320 14.30 -2.66 8.90
CA GLU A 320 13.60 -1.37 8.90
C GLU A 320 14.45 -0.20 8.35
N GLN A 321 13.84 0.69 7.56
CA GLN A 321 14.52 1.87 6.98
C GLN A 321 14.98 2.87 8.06
N ASN A 322 14.20 3.06 9.13
CA ASN A 322 14.53 3.97 10.24
C ASN A 322 15.81 3.55 10.98
N ILE A 323 16.12 2.26 11.03
CA ILE A 323 17.36 1.77 11.64
C ILE A 323 18.55 2.03 10.72
N SER A 324 18.35 1.94 9.41
CA SER A 324 19.38 2.27 8.41
C SER A 324 19.77 3.75 8.49
N SER A 325 18.79 4.66 8.65
CA SER A 325 19.07 6.09 8.83
C SER A 325 19.83 6.35 10.14
N LEU A 326 19.39 5.76 11.26
CA LEU A 326 20.10 5.82 12.55
C LEU A 326 21.55 5.32 12.46
N LEU A 327 21.79 4.22 11.74
CA LEU A 327 23.14 3.69 11.52
C LEU A 327 24.03 4.66 10.73
N SER A 328 23.48 5.31 9.70
CA SER A 328 24.22 6.30 8.92
C SER A 328 24.59 7.53 9.77
N VAL A 329 23.66 8.02 10.59
CA VAL A 329 23.88 9.14 11.51
C VAL A 329 24.91 8.77 12.57
N SER A 330 24.77 7.59 13.19
CA SER A 330 25.71 7.10 14.22
C SER A 330 27.14 6.96 13.68
N ARG A 331 27.31 6.44 12.46
CA ARG A 331 28.64 6.33 11.82
C ARG A 331 29.26 7.70 11.56
N ARG A 332 28.48 8.65 11.05
CA ARG A 332 28.95 10.02 10.82
C ARG A 332 29.34 10.74 12.11
N LEU A 333 28.58 10.54 13.18
CA LEU A 333 28.93 11.09 14.51
C LEU A 333 30.20 10.45 15.07
N LEU A 334 30.39 9.14 14.90
CA LEU A 334 31.63 8.45 15.29
C LEU A 334 32.84 8.98 14.53
N GLU A 335 32.71 9.23 13.22
CA GLU A 335 33.77 9.86 12.42
C GLU A 335 34.10 11.26 12.93
N ASN A 336 33.08 12.11 13.16
CA ASN A 336 33.26 13.45 13.71
C ASN A 336 33.99 13.42 15.07
N ILE A 337 33.63 12.50 15.97
CA ILE A 337 34.27 12.35 17.28
C ILE A 337 35.74 11.94 17.15
N LYS A 338 36.04 11.01 16.24
CA LYS A 338 37.41 10.56 15.96
C LYS A 338 38.26 11.68 15.36
N GLU A 339 37.72 12.45 14.42
CA GLU A 339 38.44 13.54 13.76
C GLU A 339 38.71 14.71 14.71
N LYS A 340 37.74 15.05 15.57
CA LYS A 340 37.82 16.24 16.43
C LYS A 340 38.45 15.98 17.79
N ASN A 341 38.74 14.72 18.11
CA ASN A 341 39.35 14.26 19.35
C ASN A 341 38.69 14.88 20.60
N LEU A 342 37.35 14.83 20.61
CA LEU A 342 36.53 15.47 21.64
C LEU A 342 36.84 14.88 23.01
N LYS A 343 37.09 15.77 23.98
CA LYS A 343 37.33 15.37 25.37
C LYS A 343 36.05 14.82 25.99
N GLU A 344 36.23 13.93 26.96
CA GLU A 344 35.15 13.35 27.76
C GLU A 344 34.36 14.45 28.46
N GLU A 345 33.18 14.78 27.94
CA GLU A 345 32.22 15.62 28.63
C GLU A 345 31.17 14.73 29.28
N GLN A 346 31.05 14.86 30.60
CA GLN A 346 30.18 14.02 31.43
C GLN A 346 28.73 14.01 30.92
N LYS A 347 28.25 15.16 30.42
CA LYS A 347 26.92 15.33 29.82
C LYS A 347 26.70 14.54 28.53
N ILE A 348 27.75 14.29 27.74
CA ILE A 348 27.67 13.48 26.51
C ILE A 348 27.68 12.00 26.90
N ILE A 349 28.51 11.62 27.87
CA ILE A 349 28.58 10.25 28.39
C ILE A 349 27.23 9.82 28.97
N GLU A 350 26.56 10.70 29.71
CA GLU A 350 25.20 10.46 30.24
C GLU A 350 24.20 10.16 29.12
N ILE A 351 24.15 10.98 28.07
CA ILE A 351 23.26 10.77 26.92
C ILE A 351 23.58 9.45 26.20
N LEU A 352 24.87 9.15 25.99
CA LEU A 352 25.29 7.93 25.33
C LEU A 352 24.97 6.68 26.15
N THR A 353 25.09 6.76 27.46
CA THR A 353 24.75 5.64 28.36
C THR A 353 23.24 5.38 28.34
N GLU A 354 22.43 6.43 28.32
CA GLU A 354 20.97 6.35 28.20
C GLU A 354 20.56 5.77 26.84
N LEU A 355 21.15 6.25 25.75
CA LEU A 355 20.94 5.72 24.39
C LEU A 355 21.31 4.24 24.29
N LEU A 356 22.47 3.86 24.86
CA LEU A 356 22.94 2.48 24.84
C LEU A 356 21.96 1.54 25.56
N LYS A 357 21.43 1.98 26.71
CA LYS A 357 20.41 1.25 27.46
C LYS A 357 19.11 1.08 26.67
N GLU A 358 18.59 2.16 26.08
CA GLU A 358 17.35 2.06 25.30
C GLU A 358 17.50 1.16 24.07
N ILE A 359 18.66 1.23 23.40
CA ILE A 359 18.95 0.38 22.24
C ILE A 359 19.15 -1.08 22.67
N SER A 360 19.76 -1.36 23.83
CA SER A 360 19.86 -2.73 24.35
C SER A 360 18.48 -3.29 24.72
N ASP A 361 17.63 -2.50 25.37
CA ASP A 361 16.26 -2.90 25.74
C ASP A 361 15.43 -3.18 24.47
N LEU A 362 15.59 -2.34 23.44
CA LEU A 362 14.96 -2.56 22.14
C LEU A 362 15.43 -3.86 21.49
N ARG A 363 16.75 -4.14 21.54
CA ARG A 363 17.33 -5.38 21.00
C ARG A 363 16.77 -6.61 21.70
N GLU A 364 16.64 -6.59 23.02
CA GLU A 364 16.08 -7.72 23.78
C GLU A 364 14.61 -7.97 23.42
N LYS A 365 13.80 -6.91 23.32
CA LYS A 365 12.40 -7.02 22.87
C LYS A 365 12.29 -7.68 21.50
N VAL A 366 13.12 -7.27 20.54
CA VAL A 366 13.14 -7.82 19.18
C VAL A 366 13.53 -9.31 19.18
N ILE A 367 14.48 -9.72 20.02
CA ILE A 367 14.87 -11.13 20.17
C ILE A 367 13.74 -11.94 20.80
N GLN A 368 13.02 -11.37 21.79
CA GLN A 368 11.93 -12.03 22.49
C GLN A 368 10.73 -12.26 21.57
N THR A 369 10.30 -11.24 20.81
CA THR A 369 9.25 -11.37 19.79
C THR A 369 9.55 -12.50 18.80
N LYS A 370 10.82 -12.66 18.39
CA LYS A 370 11.20 -13.72 17.43
C LYS A 370 11.17 -15.13 18.02
N LYS A 371 11.39 -15.29 19.33
CA LYS A 371 11.33 -16.60 20.00
C LYS A 371 9.90 -17.11 20.13
N GLU A 372 8.93 -16.22 20.30
CA GLU A 372 7.51 -16.55 20.39
C GLU A 372 6.91 -16.98 19.03
N ILE A 373 7.51 -16.55 17.91
CA ILE A 373 7.04 -16.87 16.54
C ILE A 373 7.51 -18.26 16.04
N LYS A 374 8.61 -18.81 16.58
CA LYS A 374 9.19 -20.10 16.09
C LYS A 374 8.34 -21.36 16.30
N PRO A 375 7.56 -21.53 17.40
CA PRO A 375 6.70 -22.70 17.59
C PRO A 375 5.59 -22.81 16.54
N ASP A 376 5.09 -21.66 16.05
CA ASP A 376 3.97 -21.60 15.11
C ASP A 376 4.34 -22.09 13.71
N ILE A 377 5.57 -21.82 13.24
CA ILE A 377 6.00 -22.23 11.88
C ILE A 377 6.12 -23.75 11.76
N LEU A 378 6.63 -24.43 12.79
CA LEU A 378 6.71 -25.90 12.78
C LEU A 378 5.30 -26.52 12.76
N ASN A 379 4.35 -25.88 13.47
CA ASN A 379 2.95 -26.29 13.46
C ASN A 379 2.31 -26.07 12.08
N LEU A 380 2.59 -24.94 11.42
CA LEU A 380 2.14 -24.68 10.05
C LEU A 380 2.69 -25.69 9.05
N GLU A 381 3.96 -26.07 9.14
CA GLU A 381 4.58 -27.06 8.24
C GLU A 381 3.92 -28.44 8.39
N VAL A 382 3.59 -28.86 9.63
CA VAL A 382 2.87 -30.11 9.91
C VAL A 382 1.43 -30.04 9.39
N LEU A 383 0.71 -28.96 9.67
CA LEU A 383 -0.65 -28.74 9.18
C LEU A 383 -0.70 -28.66 7.65
N ALA A 384 0.29 -28.04 7.02
CA ALA A 384 0.44 -28.00 5.57
C ALA A 384 0.67 -29.39 5.00
N GLY A 385 1.46 -30.24 5.67
CA GLY A 385 1.58 -31.65 5.32
C GLY A 385 0.22 -32.37 5.35
N MET A 386 -0.58 -32.15 6.39
CA MET A 386 -1.92 -32.74 6.49
C MET A 386 -2.88 -32.23 5.40
N GLU A 387 -2.84 -30.93 5.11
CA GLU A 387 -3.67 -30.32 4.08
C GLU A 387 -3.25 -30.77 2.67
N LEU A 388 -1.94 -30.95 2.44
CA LEU A 388 -1.39 -31.52 1.21
C LEU A 388 -1.96 -32.92 0.95
N TYR A 389 -2.07 -33.77 1.97
CA TYR A 389 -2.72 -35.09 1.86
C TYR A 389 -4.21 -35.02 1.50
N ARG A 390 -4.90 -33.93 1.89
CA ARG A 390 -6.32 -33.71 1.55
C ARG A 390 -6.52 -33.19 0.13
N MET A 391 -5.50 -32.60 -0.48
CA MET A 391 -5.55 -32.17 -1.88
C MET A 391 -5.57 -33.38 -2.81
N LYS A 392 -6.59 -33.46 -3.68
CA LYS A 392 -6.83 -34.59 -4.60
C LYS A 392 -5.63 -34.95 -5.50
N ASN A 393 -4.71 -34.01 -5.73
CA ASN A 393 -3.57 -34.19 -6.63
C ASN A 393 -2.48 -35.11 -6.05
N ILE A 394 -2.35 -35.20 -4.72
CA ILE A 394 -1.27 -35.91 -4.05
C ILE A 394 -1.49 -37.43 -3.98
N PRO A 395 -2.69 -37.94 -3.62
CA PRO A 395 -2.99 -39.36 -3.76
C PRO A 395 -2.73 -39.87 -5.18
N LEU A 396 -3.07 -39.07 -6.19
CA LEU A 396 -2.82 -39.40 -7.61
C LEU A 396 -1.32 -39.47 -7.94
N ILE A 397 -0.50 -38.58 -7.38
CA ILE A 397 0.96 -38.56 -7.52
C ILE A 397 1.60 -39.78 -6.84
N PHE A 398 1.16 -40.13 -5.63
CA PHE A 398 1.67 -41.32 -4.92
C PHE A 398 1.21 -42.64 -5.54
N GLU A 399 -0.02 -42.71 -6.05
CA GLU A 399 -0.53 -43.89 -6.76
C GLU A 399 0.16 -44.11 -8.11
N LYS A 400 0.43 -43.05 -8.88
CA LYS A 400 1.04 -43.16 -10.21
C LYS A 400 2.57 -43.14 -10.21
N GLY A 401 3.20 -42.56 -9.18
CA GLY A 401 4.66 -42.41 -9.11
C GLY A 401 5.42 -43.74 -9.02
N GLN A 402 4.80 -44.78 -8.44
CA GLN A 402 5.42 -46.11 -8.33
C GLN A 402 5.59 -46.80 -9.69
N TYR A 403 4.62 -46.63 -10.59
CA TYR A 403 4.63 -47.24 -11.93
C TYR A 403 5.64 -46.58 -12.89
N ILE A 404 6.15 -45.40 -12.57
CA ILE A 404 7.08 -44.63 -13.41
C ILE A 404 8.54 -44.92 -13.04
N ALA A 405 8.81 -45.37 -11.81
CA ALA A 405 10.15 -45.70 -11.34
C ALA A 405 10.62 -47.12 -11.76
N GLU A 406 9.73 -47.96 -12.27
CA GLU A 406 10.02 -49.38 -12.54
C GLU A 406 10.40 -49.72 -13.99
N GLU A 407 10.29 -48.79 -14.96
CA GLU A 407 10.70 -49.07 -16.34
C GLU A 407 12.23 -48.88 -16.52
N LYS A 408 12.90 -49.99 -16.86
CA LYS A 408 14.37 -50.16 -16.88
C LYS A 408 15.04 -49.98 -18.25
N GLU A 409 14.40 -49.38 -19.25
CA GLU A 409 15.06 -49.15 -20.54
C GLU A 409 15.66 -47.73 -20.65
N PRO A 410 16.99 -47.61 -20.90
CA PRO A 410 17.73 -46.35 -20.87
C PRO A 410 17.76 -45.68 -22.24
N ALA A 411 16.59 -45.38 -22.80
CA ALA A 411 16.48 -44.49 -23.95
C ALA A 411 15.66 -43.26 -23.53
N ASP A 412 16.35 -42.11 -23.53
CA ASP A 412 15.83 -40.75 -23.49
C ASP A 412 15.38 -40.18 -22.13
N LEU A 413 16.30 -39.46 -21.47
CA LEU A 413 16.11 -38.27 -20.59
C LEU A 413 15.02 -38.27 -19.47
N GLY A 414 14.27 -39.35 -19.24
CA GLY A 414 13.02 -39.32 -18.49
C GLY A 414 13.13 -39.33 -16.97
N GLN A 415 14.07 -40.08 -16.36
CA GLN A 415 14.04 -40.28 -14.91
C GLN A 415 14.47 -39.04 -14.10
N SER A 416 15.50 -38.30 -14.53
CA SER A 416 15.93 -37.08 -13.81
C SER A 416 15.00 -35.90 -14.06
N GLU A 417 14.48 -35.76 -15.29
CA GLU A 417 13.52 -34.71 -15.62
C GLU A 417 12.15 -34.98 -14.98
N MET A 418 11.69 -36.25 -14.93
CA MET A 418 10.50 -36.60 -14.16
C MET A 418 10.70 -36.47 -12.66
N ALA A 419 11.84 -36.89 -12.10
CA ALA A 419 12.11 -36.68 -10.68
C ALA A 419 12.12 -35.17 -10.33
N ASN A 420 12.67 -34.34 -11.21
CA ASN A 420 12.62 -32.89 -11.06
C ASN A 420 11.20 -32.34 -11.20
N TYR A 421 10.40 -32.84 -12.15
CA TYR A 421 9.00 -32.50 -12.32
C TYR A 421 8.19 -32.87 -11.06
N PHE A 422 8.32 -34.09 -10.54
CA PHE A 422 7.66 -34.51 -9.31
C PHE A 422 8.10 -33.68 -8.10
N ASN A 423 9.40 -33.40 -7.96
CA ASN A 423 9.89 -32.55 -6.87
C ASN A 423 9.35 -31.11 -6.98
N GLN A 424 9.29 -30.55 -8.19
CA GLN A 424 8.72 -29.22 -8.41
C GLN A 424 7.21 -29.21 -8.15
N THR A 425 6.45 -30.17 -8.68
CA THR A 425 5.00 -30.28 -8.48
C THR A 425 4.66 -30.52 -7.01
N ILE A 426 5.35 -31.41 -6.31
CA ILE A 426 5.13 -31.65 -4.87
C ILE A 426 5.48 -30.39 -4.07
N SER A 427 6.58 -29.71 -4.42
CA SER A 427 6.95 -28.46 -3.75
C SER A 427 5.92 -27.36 -3.98
N GLU A 428 5.38 -27.24 -5.20
CA GLU A 428 4.32 -26.29 -5.53
C GLU A 428 3.01 -26.61 -4.80
N GLU A 429 2.57 -27.86 -4.80
CA GLU A 429 1.37 -28.29 -4.07
C GLU A 429 1.55 -28.12 -2.55
N TYR A 430 2.75 -28.41 -2.00
CA TYR A 430 3.06 -28.16 -0.59
C TYR A 430 3.01 -26.66 -0.27
N ASN A 431 3.53 -25.81 -1.15
CA ASN A 431 3.46 -24.36 -1.00
C ASN A 431 2.02 -23.85 -1.08
N LYS A 432 1.17 -24.42 -1.94
CA LYS A 432 -0.28 -24.14 -1.95
C LYS A 432 -0.93 -24.55 -0.63
N ALA A 433 -0.61 -25.74 -0.11
CA ALA A 433 -1.12 -26.22 1.17
C ALA A 433 -0.68 -25.30 2.33
N LEU A 434 0.57 -24.83 2.33
CA LEU A 434 1.08 -23.83 3.27
C LEU A 434 0.28 -22.52 3.23
N ILE A 435 -0.02 -22.00 2.03
CA ILE A 435 -0.84 -20.79 1.87
C ILE A 435 -2.25 -21.02 2.42
N ILE A 436 -2.90 -22.13 2.07
CA ILE A 436 -4.23 -22.46 2.60
C ILE A 436 -4.19 -22.62 4.12
N VAL A 437 -3.18 -23.25 4.69
CA VAL A 437 -3.08 -23.41 6.15
C VAL A 437 -2.81 -22.07 6.84
N ALA A 438 -2.01 -21.20 6.24
CA ALA A 438 -1.79 -19.85 6.75
C ALA A 438 -3.11 -19.06 6.76
N LEU A 439 -3.87 -19.07 5.67
CA LEU A 439 -5.18 -18.45 5.60
C LEU A 439 -6.17 -19.12 6.59
N LYS A 440 -6.17 -20.44 6.77
CA LYS A 440 -7.04 -21.09 7.78
C LYS A 440 -6.78 -20.63 9.22
N ASN A 441 -5.51 -20.40 9.57
CA ASN A 441 -5.11 -20.15 10.97
C ASN A 441 -5.02 -18.66 11.34
N TYR A 442 -4.79 -17.81 10.35
CA TYR A 442 -4.57 -16.37 10.52
C TYR A 442 -5.47 -15.51 9.60
N GLY A 443 -6.28 -16.16 8.74
CA GLY A 443 -7.24 -15.62 7.75
C GLY A 443 -6.73 -14.55 6.81
N PRO A 444 -7.52 -13.51 6.47
CA PRO A 444 -7.26 -12.71 5.28
C PRO A 444 -5.87 -12.08 5.29
N MET A 445 -5.07 -12.35 4.26
CA MET A 445 -3.72 -11.84 4.15
C MET A 445 -3.39 -11.30 2.76
N THR A 446 -2.48 -10.33 2.74
CA THR A 446 -1.84 -9.85 1.51
C THR A 446 -0.71 -10.80 1.07
N PRO A 447 -0.26 -10.73 -0.20
CA PRO A 447 0.88 -11.52 -0.66
C PRO A 447 2.17 -11.28 0.14
N SER A 448 2.34 -10.07 0.68
CA SER A 448 3.51 -9.70 1.51
C SER A 448 3.44 -10.34 2.90
N GLU A 449 2.26 -10.35 3.53
CA GLU A 449 2.02 -11.02 4.81
C GLU A 449 2.19 -12.55 4.64
N LEU A 450 1.62 -13.15 3.60
CA LEU A 450 1.80 -14.56 3.27
C LEU A 450 3.28 -14.92 3.04
N ALA A 451 4.06 -14.06 2.40
CA ALA A 451 5.49 -14.28 2.16
C ALA A 451 6.30 -14.35 3.46
N LYS A 452 5.92 -13.52 4.45
CA LYS A 452 6.56 -13.53 5.77
C LYS A 452 6.19 -14.77 6.55
N VAL A 453 4.91 -15.14 6.57
CA VAL A 453 4.38 -16.27 7.35
C VAL A 453 4.86 -17.61 6.79
N THR A 454 4.75 -17.80 5.47
CA THR A 454 5.10 -19.07 4.81
C THR A 454 6.58 -19.19 4.45
N LYS A 455 7.35 -18.08 4.51
CA LYS A 455 8.72 -17.95 3.99
C LYS A 455 8.87 -18.24 2.49
N ILE A 456 7.77 -18.28 1.74
CA ILE A 456 7.80 -18.40 0.27
C ILE A 456 8.13 -17.02 -0.30
N LYS A 457 8.95 -16.96 -1.37
CA LYS A 457 9.25 -15.70 -2.06
C LYS A 457 7.95 -15.07 -2.57
N GLN A 458 7.77 -13.76 -2.35
CA GLN A 458 6.54 -13.05 -2.70
C GLN A 458 6.13 -13.24 -4.17
N ARG A 459 7.08 -13.27 -5.12
CA ARG A 459 6.79 -13.54 -6.54
C ARG A 459 6.08 -14.88 -6.72
N ASN A 460 6.57 -15.93 -6.08
CA ASN A 460 6.00 -17.28 -6.17
C ASN A 460 4.62 -17.33 -5.49
N ILE A 461 4.39 -16.56 -4.43
CA ILE A 461 3.07 -16.49 -3.79
C ILE A 461 2.01 -15.96 -4.75
N VAL A 462 2.32 -14.92 -5.53
CA VAL A 462 1.34 -14.38 -6.48
C VAL A 462 0.92 -15.45 -7.50
N ASP A 463 1.88 -16.18 -8.06
CA ASP A 463 1.60 -17.26 -9.02
C ASP A 463 0.76 -18.40 -8.39
N LEU A 464 1.07 -18.77 -7.14
CA LEU A 464 0.33 -19.78 -6.38
C LEU A 464 -1.09 -19.31 -6.02
N LEU A 465 -1.26 -18.03 -5.64
CA LEU A 465 -2.55 -17.44 -5.34
C LEU A 465 -3.46 -17.40 -6.58
N LEU A 466 -2.92 -17.02 -7.74
CA LEU A 466 -3.67 -17.07 -9.00
C LEU A 466 -4.15 -18.48 -9.34
N THR A 467 -3.31 -19.48 -9.08
CA THR A 467 -3.68 -20.89 -9.27
C THR A 467 -4.76 -21.32 -8.28
N LEU A 468 -4.62 -20.95 -7.00
CA LEU A 468 -5.63 -21.25 -5.97
C LEU A 468 -6.98 -20.55 -6.21
N ILE A 469 -6.98 -19.34 -6.78
CA ILE A 469 -8.21 -18.65 -7.22
C ILE A 469 -8.85 -19.42 -8.38
N LYS A 470 -8.05 -19.79 -9.38
CA LYS A 470 -8.54 -20.58 -10.53
C LYS A 470 -9.16 -21.92 -10.08
N ASP A 471 -8.61 -22.51 -9.02
CA ASP A 471 -9.09 -23.76 -8.43
C ASP A 471 -10.25 -23.57 -7.42
N ASN A 472 -10.78 -22.33 -7.28
CA ASN A 472 -11.82 -21.94 -6.32
C ASN A 472 -11.51 -22.33 -4.86
N LYS A 473 -10.23 -22.31 -4.46
CA LYS A 473 -9.79 -22.60 -3.08
C LYS A 473 -9.70 -21.35 -2.22
N ILE A 474 -9.49 -20.20 -2.84
CA ILE A 474 -9.39 -18.90 -2.19
C ILE A 474 -10.12 -17.84 -3.03
N GLU A 475 -10.45 -16.71 -2.41
CA GLU A 475 -11.12 -15.55 -3.00
C GLU A 475 -10.41 -14.25 -2.59
N ILE A 476 -10.64 -13.18 -3.37
CA ILE A 476 -10.21 -11.82 -3.03
C ILE A 476 -11.36 -11.15 -2.30
N ILE A 477 -11.15 -10.69 -1.06
CA ILE A 477 -12.22 -10.10 -0.25
C ILE A 477 -12.20 -8.57 -0.31
N SER A 478 -11.01 -7.97 -0.26
CA SER A 478 -10.86 -6.51 -0.15
C SER A 478 -9.45 -6.06 -0.53
N GLU A 479 -9.21 -4.75 -0.45
CA GLU A 479 -7.90 -4.13 -0.67
C GLU A 479 -7.41 -3.46 0.63
N LYS A 480 -6.14 -3.69 0.97
CA LYS A 480 -5.45 -3.07 2.11
C LYS A 480 -4.09 -2.57 1.65
N ASN A 481 -3.85 -1.26 1.78
CA ASN A 481 -2.60 -0.60 1.37
C ASN A 481 -2.21 -0.89 -0.10
N GLU A 482 -3.17 -0.83 -1.03
CA GLU A 482 -2.96 -1.13 -2.47
C GLU A 482 -2.68 -2.61 -2.80
N TYR A 483 -2.82 -3.52 -1.84
CA TYR A 483 -2.71 -4.97 -2.06
C TYR A 483 -4.05 -5.66 -1.82
N PHE A 484 -4.35 -6.66 -2.66
CA PHE A 484 -5.49 -7.55 -2.46
C PHE A 484 -5.31 -8.41 -1.20
N LEU A 485 -6.38 -8.54 -0.42
CA LEU A 485 -6.53 -9.47 0.68
C LEU A 485 -7.17 -10.77 0.18
N TYR A 486 -6.46 -11.87 0.37
CA TYR A 486 -6.88 -13.21 -0.04
C TYR A 486 -7.34 -14.00 1.18
N ASP A 487 -8.36 -14.82 1.02
CA ASP A 487 -8.82 -15.74 2.05
C ASP A 487 -9.45 -16.98 1.44
N ILE A 488 -9.72 -17.98 2.27
CA ILE A 488 -10.33 -19.23 1.84
C ILE A 488 -11.81 -19.02 1.55
N HIS A 489 -12.27 -19.73 0.53
CA HIS A 489 -13.68 -19.80 0.25
C HIS A 489 -14.36 -20.61 1.36
N HIS A 490 -15.17 -19.94 2.18
CA HIS A 490 -15.94 -20.56 3.25
C HIS A 490 -17.35 -20.83 2.74
N GLU A 491 -17.67 -22.10 2.55
CA GLU A 491 -19.06 -22.52 2.40
C GLU A 491 -19.72 -22.40 3.78
N LEU A 492 -20.67 -21.48 3.90
CA LEU A 492 -21.44 -21.31 5.13
C LEU A 492 -22.21 -22.61 5.39
N ASN A 493 -22.11 -23.12 6.60
CA ASN A 493 -22.96 -24.24 6.98
C ASN A 493 -24.44 -23.80 7.07
N GLN A 494 -25.37 -24.75 7.05
CA GLN A 494 -26.81 -24.44 7.08
C GLN A 494 -27.21 -23.50 8.23
N TYR A 495 -26.56 -23.61 9.40
CA TYR A 495 -26.84 -22.74 10.56
C TYR A 495 -26.30 -21.33 10.37
N GLU A 496 -25.12 -21.21 9.76
CA GLU A 496 -24.49 -19.94 9.40
C GLU A 496 -25.31 -19.19 8.34
N GLU A 497 -25.84 -19.89 7.34
CA GLU A 497 -26.75 -19.31 6.35
C GLU A 497 -28.05 -18.81 6.97
N ILE A 498 -28.65 -19.61 7.86
CA ILE A 498 -29.86 -19.22 8.60
C ILE A 498 -29.58 -17.98 9.44
N LEU A 499 -28.47 -17.95 10.18
CA LEU A 499 -28.11 -16.81 11.04
C LEU A 499 -27.85 -15.54 10.23
N ARG A 500 -27.10 -15.66 9.13
CA ARG A 500 -26.84 -14.54 8.21
C ARG A 500 -28.14 -14.00 7.64
N SER A 501 -28.96 -14.87 7.08
CA SER A 501 -30.27 -14.51 6.51
C SER A 501 -31.15 -13.83 7.56
N PHE A 502 -31.19 -14.37 8.78
CA PHE A 502 -31.96 -13.80 9.89
C PHE A 502 -31.51 -12.38 10.23
N ILE A 503 -30.20 -12.17 10.45
CA ILE A 503 -29.67 -10.86 10.84
C ILE A 503 -29.77 -9.84 9.70
N ASP A 504 -29.46 -10.22 8.46
CA ASP A 504 -29.55 -9.34 7.30
C ASP A 504 -30.99 -8.87 7.04
N ASN A 505 -31.95 -9.77 7.17
CA ASN A 505 -33.35 -9.42 6.97
C ASN A 505 -33.86 -8.51 8.10
N CYS A 506 -33.49 -8.77 9.36
CA CYS A 506 -33.84 -7.90 10.49
C CYS A 506 -33.20 -6.50 10.37
N SER A 507 -31.91 -6.42 10.01
CA SER A 507 -31.19 -5.17 9.79
C SER A 507 -31.85 -4.32 8.70
N SER A 508 -32.16 -4.95 7.56
CA SER A 508 -32.83 -4.30 6.43
C SER A 508 -34.21 -3.76 6.79
N ILE A 509 -35.00 -4.50 7.59
CA ILE A 509 -36.29 -4.03 8.08
C ILE A 509 -36.11 -2.78 8.95
N ILE A 510 -35.18 -2.81 9.92
CA ILE A 510 -34.93 -1.68 10.82
C ILE A 510 -34.47 -0.44 10.06
N HIS A 511 -33.55 -0.61 9.10
CA HIS A 511 -33.07 0.49 8.26
C HIS A 511 -34.21 1.14 7.46
N ASN A 512 -35.06 0.34 6.83
CA ASN A 512 -36.20 0.84 6.05
C ASN A 512 -37.24 1.52 6.95
N LEU A 513 -37.46 1.02 8.17
CA LEU A 513 -38.32 1.68 9.17
C LEU A 513 -37.75 3.04 9.61
N ASP A 514 -36.44 3.15 9.80
CA ASP A 514 -35.78 4.41 10.13
C ASP A 514 -35.91 5.45 9.00
N TRP A 515 -35.83 5.01 7.75
CA TRP A 515 -36.09 5.87 6.61
C TRP A 515 -37.54 6.38 6.62
N ILE A 516 -38.53 5.49 6.82
CA ILE A 516 -39.95 5.86 6.88
C ILE A 516 -40.21 6.85 8.03
N LYS A 517 -39.56 6.66 9.18
CA LYS A 517 -39.68 7.57 10.34
C LYS A 517 -39.23 8.99 9.99
N LYS A 518 -38.17 9.14 9.19
CA LYS A 518 -37.59 10.44 8.79
C LYS A 518 -38.39 11.16 7.70
N LEU A 519 -39.30 10.48 7.01
CA LEU A 519 -40.09 11.04 5.91
C LEU A 519 -41.04 12.15 6.42
N LYS A 520 -40.81 13.42 6.09
CA LYS A 520 -41.67 14.54 6.55
C LYS A 520 -42.86 14.81 5.62
N GLU A 521 -42.63 14.73 4.32
CA GLU A 521 -43.59 15.05 3.27
C GLU A 521 -43.47 14.02 2.14
N LEU A 522 -44.57 13.76 1.43
CA LEU A 522 -44.60 12.85 0.29
C LEU A 522 -44.71 13.65 -1.01
N ASN A 523 -43.69 13.55 -1.85
CA ASN A 523 -43.62 14.17 -3.17
C ASN A 523 -43.26 13.10 -4.23
N SER A 524 -43.27 13.50 -5.49
CA SER A 524 -42.96 12.60 -6.61
C SER A 524 -41.56 11.96 -6.51
N SER A 525 -40.59 12.65 -5.91
CA SER A 525 -39.20 12.19 -5.80
C SER A 525 -38.99 11.11 -4.72
N ASN A 526 -39.80 11.11 -3.66
CA ASN A 526 -39.63 10.18 -2.54
C ASN A 526 -40.73 9.10 -2.45
N PHE A 527 -41.84 9.22 -3.19
CA PHE A 527 -42.87 8.19 -3.26
C PHE A 527 -42.33 6.85 -3.78
N GLY A 528 -41.49 6.87 -4.82
CA GLY A 528 -40.86 5.65 -5.34
C GLY A 528 -40.02 4.93 -4.30
N VAL A 529 -39.25 5.69 -3.52
CA VAL A 529 -38.40 5.17 -2.43
C VAL A 529 -39.25 4.64 -1.26
N LEU A 530 -40.36 5.32 -0.94
CA LEU A 530 -41.30 4.82 0.06
C LEU A 530 -41.90 3.48 -0.37
N ASN A 531 -42.37 3.39 -1.62
CA ASN A 531 -42.99 2.17 -2.14
C ASN A 531 -41.98 1.02 -2.17
N SER A 532 -40.74 1.25 -2.62
CA SER A 532 -39.69 0.23 -2.59
C SER A 532 -39.36 -0.22 -1.18
N ASN A 533 -39.31 0.70 -0.21
CA ASN A 533 -39.03 0.36 1.19
C ASN A 533 -40.16 -0.46 1.82
N LEU A 534 -41.42 -0.12 1.56
CA LEU A 534 -42.57 -0.90 2.05
C LEU A 534 -42.59 -2.32 1.45
N ILE A 535 -42.29 -2.45 0.15
CA ILE A 535 -42.21 -3.75 -0.53
C ILE A 535 -41.05 -4.57 0.04
N SER A 536 -39.87 -3.96 0.18
CA SER A 536 -38.69 -4.58 0.76
C SER A 536 -38.96 -5.09 2.17
N ILE A 537 -39.58 -4.28 3.05
CA ILE A 537 -39.96 -4.73 4.39
C ILE A 537 -40.88 -5.95 4.32
N ARG A 538 -41.91 -5.95 3.46
CA ARG A 538 -42.84 -7.09 3.31
C ARG A 538 -42.13 -8.37 2.85
N GLU A 539 -41.26 -8.27 1.84
CA GLU A 539 -40.50 -9.41 1.34
C GLU A 539 -39.57 -9.99 2.40
N LYS A 540 -38.89 -9.12 3.15
CA LYS A 540 -37.99 -9.50 4.24
C LYS A 540 -38.73 -10.15 5.39
N ILE A 541 -39.93 -9.64 5.75
CA ILE A 541 -40.81 -10.30 6.72
C ILE A 541 -41.22 -11.69 6.24
N ASN A 542 -41.62 -11.85 4.97
CA ASN A 542 -42.01 -13.16 4.45
C ASN A 542 -40.83 -14.16 4.51
N LYS A 543 -39.62 -13.73 4.13
CA LYS A 543 -38.41 -14.54 4.25
C LYS A 543 -38.14 -14.96 5.70
N LEU A 544 -38.28 -14.03 6.65
CA LEU A 544 -38.13 -14.36 8.08
C LEU A 544 -39.18 -15.35 8.58
N MET A 545 -40.42 -15.29 8.07
CA MET A 545 -41.49 -16.23 8.41
C MET A 545 -41.28 -17.64 7.83
N GLU A 546 -40.46 -17.77 6.77
CA GLU A 546 -40.09 -19.03 6.13
C GLU A 546 -38.81 -19.65 6.75
N LEU A 547 -38.08 -18.90 7.59
CA LEU A 547 -36.88 -19.41 8.26
C LEU A 547 -37.27 -20.36 9.42
N GLU A 548 -36.83 -21.61 9.28
CA GLU A 548 -36.95 -22.64 10.31
C GLU A 548 -35.57 -22.94 10.91
N TYR A 549 -35.49 -23.01 12.23
CA TYR A 549 -34.32 -23.49 12.96
C TYR A 549 -34.75 -24.62 13.90
N ASP A 550 -34.13 -25.80 13.76
CA ASP A 550 -34.49 -27.04 14.49
C ASP A 550 -36.02 -27.31 14.46
N SER A 551 -36.63 -27.19 13.28
CA SER A 551 -38.07 -27.41 13.02
C SER A 551 -39.03 -26.46 13.77
N LYS A 552 -38.54 -25.31 14.23
CA LYS A 552 -39.36 -24.23 14.79
C LYS A 552 -39.27 -22.99 13.91
N ILE A 553 -40.43 -22.43 13.55
CA ILE A 553 -40.52 -21.14 12.86
C ILE A 553 -40.10 -20.06 13.85
N ILE A 554 -39.12 -19.26 13.45
CA ILE A 554 -38.62 -18.16 14.26
C ILE A 554 -39.61 -16.98 14.12
N PHE A 555 -40.01 -16.37 15.24
CA PHE A 555 -40.53 -14.98 15.26
C PHE A 555 -41.91 -14.73 14.58
N GLN A 556 -42.81 -15.73 14.56
CA GLN A 556 -44.09 -15.60 13.82
C GLN A 556 -45.10 -14.59 14.42
N GLY A 557 -45.16 -14.45 15.76
CA GLY A 557 -46.18 -13.62 16.42
C GLY A 557 -46.03 -12.11 16.17
N ASP A 558 -44.84 -11.57 16.44
CA ASP A 558 -44.55 -10.13 16.30
C ASP A 558 -44.45 -9.70 14.82
N LEU A 559 -43.92 -10.56 13.94
CA LEU A 559 -43.90 -10.32 12.50
C LEU A 559 -45.30 -10.23 11.90
N ASN A 560 -46.24 -11.04 12.39
CA ASN A 560 -47.64 -10.98 11.93
C ASN A 560 -48.30 -9.66 12.30
N SER A 561 -47.99 -9.11 13.48
CA SER A 561 -48.45 -7.78 13.89
C SER A 561 -47.91 -6.71 12.92
N LEU A 562 -46.60 -6.68 12.67
CA LEU A 562 -45.98 -5.73 11.73
C LEU A 562 -46.51 -5.88 10.30
N LYS A 563 -46.67 -7.12 9.82
CA LYS A 563 -47.24 -7.43 8.50
C LYS A 563 -48.69 -6.93 8.36
N SER A 564 -49.48 -7.04 9.43
CA SER A 564 -50.86 -6.55 9.46
C SER A 564 -50.93 -5.03 9.35
N SER A 565 -50.08 -4.30 10.07
CA SER A 565 -49.97 -2.83 9.99
C SER A 565 -49.55 -2.36 8.60
N LEU A 566 -48.57 -3.04 7.99
CA LEU A 566 -48.06 -2.73 6.64
C LEU A 566 -49.06 -3.00 5.51
N LYS A 567 -49.94 -4.00 5.65
CA LYS A 567 -50.91 -4.39 4.61
C LYS A 567 -51.80 -3.23 4.18
N SER A 568 -52.15 -2.36 5.12
CA SER A 568 -53.03 -1.21 4.84
C SER A 568 -52.30 -0.07 4.11
N LEU A 569 -51.00 0.10 4.35
CA LEU A 569 -50.12 1.07 3.68
C LEU A 569 -49.78 0.62 2.27
N LEU A 570 -49.38 -0.64 2.12
CA LEU A 570 -49.04 -1.25 0.84
C LEU A 570 -50.21 -1.21 -0.14
N ARG A 571 -51.45 -1.50 0.30
CA ARG A 571 -52.63 -1.41 -0.57
C ARG A 571 -52.84 0.00 -1.14
N ILE A 572 -52.64 1.03 -0.32
CA ILE A 572 -52.79 2.42 -0.77
C ILE A 572 -51.62 2.80 -1.68
N SER A 573 -50.38 2.43 -1.34
CA SER A 573 -49.19 2.69 -2.16
C SER A 573 -49.27 1.99 -3.52
N GLU A 574 -49.64 0.71 -3.56
CA GLU A 574 -49.84 -0.07 -4.78
C GLU A 574 -50.97 0.51 -5.64
N SER A 575 -52.05 1.02 -5.02
CA SER A 575 -53.12 1.71 -5.72
C SER A 575 -52.67 3.03 -6.34
N ILE A 576 -51.81 3.79 -5.66
CA ILE A 576 -51.21 5.02 -6.20
C ILE A 576 -50.20 4.67 -7.31
N ASP A 577 -49.36 3.65 -7.13
CA ASP A 577 -48.41 3.19 -8.14
C ASP A 577 -49.09 2.66 -9.41
N THR A 578 -50.19 1.90 -9.28
CA THR A 578 -51.00 1.47 -10.43
C THR A 578 -51.72 2.63 -11.11
N PHE A 579 -52.15 3.64 -10.36
CA PHE A 579 -52.70 4.87 -10.93
C PHE A 579 -51.63 5.66 -11.70
N LEU A 580 -50.44 5.84 -11.11
CA LEU A 580 -49.30 6.50 -11.76
C LEU A 580 -48.80 5.73 -12.99
N LYS A 581 -48.83 4.39 -12.96
CA LYS A 581 -48.51 3.55 -14.12
C LYS A 581 -49.56 3.66 -15.23
N LYS A 582 -50.84 3.82 -14.89
CA LYS A 582 -51.92 4.07 -15.86
C LYS A 582 -51.88 5.48 -16.44
N GLU A 583 -51.39 6.46 -15.68
CA GLU A 583 -51.16 7.84 -16.13
C GLU A 583 -49.73 8.09 -16.65
N LYS A 584 -48.87 7.06 -16.77
CA LYS A 584 -47.59 7.20 -17.50
C LYS A 584 -47.93 7.57 -18.94
N LEU A 585 -47.71 8.85 -19.28
CA LEU A 585 -47.63 9.46 -20.61
C LEU A 585 -47.67 8.43 -21.73
N THR A 586 -48.86 8.19 -22.28
CA THR A 586 -48.99 7.52 -23.58
C THR A 586 -48.64 8.56 -24.64
N VAL A 587 -47.35 8.89 -24.75
CA VAL A 587 -46.86 9.67 -25.90
C VAL A 587 -47.14 8.81 -27.12
N ASN A 588 -48.21 9.12 -27.85
CA ASN A 588 -48.49 8.43 -29.10
C ASN A 588 -47.38 8.83 -30.09
N ILE A 589 -46.42 7.94 -30.31
CA ILE A 589 -45.22 8.17 -31.11
C ILE A 589 -45.59 8.62 -32.53
N GLU A 590 -46.73 8.16 -33.03
CA GLU A 590 -47.28 8.51 -34.35
C GLU A 590 -47.62 10.00 -34.50
N ASN A 591 -47.81 10.72 -33.38
CA ASN A 591 -48.11 12.15 -33.37
C ASN A 591 -46.84 13.04 -33.29
N LEU A 592 -45.64 12.44 -33.21
CA LEU A 592 -44.38 13.19 -33.20
C LEU A 592 -44.02 13.59 -34.64
N ILE A 593 -43.86 14.90 -34.90
CA ILE A 593 -43.50 15.43 -36.22
C ILE A 593 -41.97 15.57 -36.30
N PRO A 594 -41.31 15.17 -37.41
CA PRO A 594 -39.89 15.45 -37.63
C PRO A 594 -39.62 16.95 -37.56
N ILE A 595 -38.67 17.36 -36.73
CA ILE A 595 -38.35 18.78 -36.56
C ILE A 595 -37.33 19.16 -37.62
N LYS A 596 -37.75 19.97 -38.61
CA LYS A 596 -36.82 20.66 -39.51
C LYS A 596 -36.25 21.87 -38.78
N ILE A 597 -34.92 22.00 -38.79
CA ILE A 597 -34.25 23.19 -38.25
C ILE A 597 -34.60 24.38 -39.17
N PRO A 598 -35.14 25.49 -38.64
CA PRO A 598 -35.39 26.67 -39.46
C PRO A 598 -34.06 27.19 -40.02
N GLN A 599 -33.96 27.29 -41.34
CA GLN A 599 -32.87 28.01 -41.97
C GLN A 599 -33.14 29.50 -41.74
N ARG A 600 -32.20 30.22 -41.11
CA ARG A 600 -32.27 31.69 -41.05
C ARG A 600 -32.08 32.21 -42.47
N GLU A 601 -33.13 32.77 -43.06
CA GLU A 601 -33.03 33.42 -44.38
C GLU A 601 -32.50 34.86 -44.31
N ASP A 602 -32.37 35.49 -43.13
CA ASP A 602 -32.00 36.91 -43.07
C ASP A 602 -30.76 37.21 -42.19
N GLU A 603 -29.73 37.74 -42.87
CA GLU A 603 -28.83 38.83 -42.46
C GLU A 603 -28.39 38.90 -40.98
N ILE A 604 -27.50 38.01 -40.54
CA ILE A 604 -26.29 38.37 -39.75
C ILE A 604 -25.26 37.26 -39.99
N GLU A 605 -24.12 37.57 -40.62
CA GLU A 605 -22.92 36.71 -40.59
C GLU A 605 -22.39 36.66 -39.15
N VAL A 606 -22.80 35.63 -38.40
CA VAL A 606 -22.15 35.26 -37.14
C VAL A 606 -21.33 34.00 -37.42
N ASP A 607 -20.05 34.05 -37.09
CA ASP A 607 -19.02 33.02 -37.33
C ASP A 607 -19.17 31.80 -36.39
N TYR A 608 -20.39 31.29 -36.23
CA TYR A 608 -20.65 30.03 -35.53
C TYR A 608 -21.15 28.98 -36.51
N ASP A 609 -20.65 27.75 -36.35
CA ASP A 609 -21.01 26.57 -37.11
C ASP A 609 -22.52 26.49 -37.37
N GLN A 610 -22.91 26.37 -38.64
CA GLN A 610 -24.30 26.37 -39.13
C GLN A 610 -25.12 25.14 -38.67
N TYR A 611 -24.70 24.39 -37.66
CA TYR A 611 -25.39 23.22 -37.14
C TYR A 611 -25.39 23.20 -35.60
N ILE A 612 -26.53 22.83 -35.02
CA ILE A 612 -26.66 22.70 -33.58
C ILE A 612 -26.21 21.28 -33.21
N VAL A 613 -25.08 21.17 -32.51
CA VAL A 613 -24.60 19.88 -31.97
C VAL A 613 -25.71 19.22 -31.15
N GLY A 614 -26.09 18.00 -31.52
CA GLY A 614 -27.22 17.26 -30.93
C GLY A 614 -28.45 17.14 -31.82
N PHE A 615 -28.50 17.83 -32.97
CA PHE A 615 -29.63 17.78 -33.92
C PHE A 615 -29.17 17.39 -35.32
N GLY A 616 -29.52 16.17 -35.73
CA GLY A 616 -29.29 15.66 -37.08
C GLY A 616 -29.30 14.14 -37.13
N GLU A 617 -29.34 13.61 -38.35
CA GLU A 617 -29.42 12.19 -38.66
C GLU A 617 -28.24 11.81 -39.55
N LEU A 618 -27.67 10.62 -39.32
CA LEU A 618 -26.64 10.06 -40.18
C LEU A 618 -27.27 9.00 -41.06
N ASN A 619 -27.03 9.09 -42.36
CA ASN A 619 -27.43 8.07 -43.31
C ASN A 619 -26.17 7.39 -43.87
N TRP A 620 -26.19 6.06 -43.96
CA TRP A 620 -25.08 5.28 -44.49
C TRP A 620 -25.41 4.78 -45.90
N LYS A 621 -24.55 5.11 -46.87
CA LYS A 621 -24.65 4.69 -48.26
C LYS A 621 -23.76 3.47 -48.50
N LEU A 622 -24.39 2.30 -48.59
CA LEU A 622 -23.72 1.02 -48.82
C LEU A 622 -22.81 1.04 -50.07
N ASN A 623 -23.32 1.62 -51.15
CA ASN A 623 -22.65 1.70 -52.45
C ASN A 623 -21.40 2.59 -52.46
N LYS A 624 -21.20 3.45 -51.46
CA LYS A 624 -19.98 4.29 -51.35
C LYS A 624 -19.01 3.81 -50.27
N CYS A 625 -19.44 2.92 -49.38
CA CYS A 625 -18.65 2.54 -48.21
C CYS A 625 -17.39 1.74 -48.58
N LEU A 626 -16.23 2.13 -48.04
CA LEU A 626 -14.98 1.37 -48.15
C LEU A 626 -14.85 0.29 -47.07
N GLY A 627 -15.61 0.37 -45.98
CA GLY A 627 -15.36 -0.46 -44.78
C GLY A 627 -14.02 -0.16 -44.11
N CYS A 628 -13.52 1.07 -44.22
CA CYS A 628 -12.22 1.50 -43.68
C CYS A 628 -12.24 1.83 -42.18
N ARG A 629 -13.41 1.76 -41.53
CA ARG A 629 -13.62 2.07 -40.11
C ARG A 629 -13.39 3.53 -39.68
N SER A 630 -12.93 4.42 -40.56
CA SER A 630 -12.59 5.81 -40.19
C SER A 630 -13.75 6.59 -39.53
N CYS A 631 -15.00 6.34 -39.93
CA CYS A 631 -16.17 6.97 -39.32
C CYS A 631 -16.50 6.42 -37.91
N VAL A 632 -16.13 5.18 -37.63
CA VAL A 632 -16.24 4.54 -36.31
C VAL A 632 -15.19 5.14 -35.38
N ASP A 633 -13.93 5.18 -35.82
CA ASP A 633 -12.81 5.61 -34.97
C ASP A 633 -12.86 7.11 -34.61
N ILE A 634 -13.50 7.94 -35.44
CA ILE A 634 -13.67 9.37 -35.16
C ILE A 634 -14.92 9.68 -34.32
N CYS A 635 -15.82 8.71 -34.13
CA CYS A 635 -17.06 8.92 -33.41
C CYS A 635 -16.77 9.04 -31.90
N PRO A 636 -17.02 10.20 -31.27
CA PRO A 636 -16.68 10.39 -29.86
C PRO A 636 -17.57 9.61 -28.88
N GLU A 637 -18.70 9.08 -29.36
CA GLU A 637 -19.72 8.43 -28.54
C GLU A 637 -19.97 6.98 -28.98
N ASP A 638 -19.09 6.42 -29.82
CA ASP A 638 -19.21 5.06 -30.36
C ASP A 638 -20.60 4.78 -30.98
N ALA A 639 -21.16 5.77 -31.66
CA ALA A 639 -22.49 5.69 -32.28
C ALA A 639 -22.48 4.94 -33.62
N LEU A 640 -21.30 4.65 -34.15
CA LEU A 640 -21.10 3.93 -35.41
C LEU A 640 -20.33 2.66 -35.07
N ILE A 641 -20.82 1.51 -35.53
CA ILE A 641 -20.16 0.22 -35.34
C ILE A 641 -19.91 -0.40 -36.72
N LEU A 642 -18.67 -0.83 -36.98
CA LEU A 642 -18.37 -1.69 -38.12
C LEU A 642 -18.68 -3.13 -37.72
N ARG A 643 -19.81 -3.66 -38.20
CA ARG A 643 -20.16 -5.07 -38.02
C ARG A 643 -19.23 -5.91 -38.88
N ASN A 644 -18.65 -6.95 -38.28
CA ASN A 644 -17.84 -7.97 -38.97
C ASN A 644 -18.74 -8.94 -39.76
N GLU A 645 -19.69 -8.39 -40.51
CA GLU A 645 -20.61 -9.12 -41.36
C GLU A 645 -20.67 -8.40 -42.68
N TRP A 646 -20.52 -9.16 -43.76
CA TRP A 646 -20.68 -8.65 -45.11
C TRP A 646 -22.04 -9.07 -45.65
N ASP A 647 -22.91 -8.09 -45.87
CA ASP A 647 -24.24 -8.30 -46.44
C ASP A 647 -24.15 -8.40 -47.96
N ILE A 648 -23.57 -9.51 -48.40
CA ILE A 648 -23.35 -9.86 -49.80
C ILE A 648 -24.67 -9.92 -50.59
N GLN A 649 -25.79 -10.22 -49.94
CA GLN A 649 -27.11 -10.26 -50.56
C GLN A 649 -27.48 -8.88 -51.12
N ASN A 650 -27.39 -7.85 -50.28
CA ASN A 650 -27.68 -6.48 -50.69
C ASN A 650 -26.72 -5.97 -51.79
N PHE A 651 -25.47 -6.44 -51.84
CA PHE A 651 -24.55 -6.11 -52.94
C PHE A 651 -24.91 -6.81 -54.25
N ILE A 652 -25.39 -8.05 -54.22
CA ILE A 652 -25.77 -8.78 -55.45
C ILE A 652 -27.05 -8.19 -56.04
N GLU A 653 -27.99 -7.79 -55.19
CA GLU A 653 -29.27 -7.17 -55.59
C GLU A 653 -29.12 -5.69 -56.01
N MET A 654 -27.95 -5.10 -55.79
CA MET A 654 -27.64 -3.72 -56.18
C MET A 654 -27.73 -3.54 -57.70
N ASN A 655 -28.43 -2.49 -58.13
CA ASN A 655 -28.59 -2.16 -59.54
C ASN A 655 -27.26 -1.70 -60.16
N ASP A 656 -27.19 -1.69 -61.50
CA ASP A 656 -25.95 -1.35 -62.20
C ASP A 656 -25.46 0.07 -61.91
N LYS A 657 -26.37 1.04 -61.68
CA LYS A 657 -26.00 2.43 -61.36
C LYS A 657 -25.29 2.51 -60.01
N ASP A 658 -25.85 1.91 -58.98
CA ASP A 658 -25.28 1.88 -57.64
C ASP A 658 -23.98 1.06 -57.61
N SER A 659 -23.89 -0.01 -58.42
CA SER A 659 -22.66 -0.79 -58.56
C SER A 659 -21.50 0.01 -59.16
N ASN A 660 -21.79 1.02 -59.98
CA ASN A 660 -20.78 1.90 -60.55
C ASN A 660 -20.22 2.91 -59.52
N GLU A 661 -20.97 3.21 -58.46
CA GLU A 661 -20.51 4.08 -57.36
C GLU A 661 -19.63 3.33 -56.35
N LEU A 662 -19.55 1.99 -56.44
CA LEU A 662 -18.70 1.19 -55.60
C LEU A 662 -17.22 1.53 -55.78
N PRO A 663 -16.44 1.54 -54.69
CA PRO A 663 -15.00 1.54 -54.78
C PRO A 663 -14.49 0.43 -55.70
N GLN A 664 -13.52 0.74 -56.56
CA GLN A 664 -13.04 -0.14 -57.63
C GLN A 664 -12.74 -1.56 -57.14
N ASN A 665 -12.09 -1.71 -55.98
CA ASN A 665 -11.75 -3.01 -55.40
C ASN A 665 -13.00 -3.83 -55.02
N ARG A 666 -14.05 -3.18 -54.48
CA ARG A 666 -15.31 -3.84 -54.13
C ARG A 666 -16.11 -4.21 -55.37
N ARG A 667 -16.11 -3.34 -56.38
CA ARG A 667 -16.77 -3.60 -57.65
C ARG A 667 -16.17 -4.83 -58.36
N VAL A 668 -14.85 -4.89 -58.51
CA VAL A 668 -14.18 -6.03 -59.16
C VAL A 668 -14.47 -7.33 -58.41
N LEU A 669 -14.44 -7.31 -57.08
CA LEU A 669 -14.79 -8.45 -56.25
C LEU A 669 -16.26 -8.86 -56.43
N LEU A 670 -17.18 -7.89 -56.45
CA LEU A 670 -18.60 -8.14 -56.66
C LEU A 670 -18.89 -8.72 -58.05
N ASP A 671 -18.25 -8.19 -59.09
CA ASP A 671 -18.38 -8.70 -60.47
C ASP A 671 -17.84 -10.14 -60.55
N MET A 672 -16.71 -10.42 -59.90
CA MET A 672 -16.16 -11.78 -59.80
C MET A 672 -17.13 -12.72 -59.08
N ILE A 673 -17.72 -12.29 -57.97
CA ILE A 673 -18.71 -13.07 -57.23
C ILE A 673 -19.97 -13.29 -58.08
N LYS A 674 -20.52 -12.25 -58.72
CA LYS A 674 -21.70 -12.36 -59.60
C LYS A 674 -21.45 -13.34 -60.75
N ASN A 675 -20.24 -13.37 -61.30
CA ASN A 675 -19.85 -14.30 -62.37
C ASN A 675 -19.62 -15.74 -61.88
N LEU A 676 -19.24 -15.93 -60.62
CA LEU A 676 -18.99 -17.26 -60.03
C LEU A 676 -20.20 -17.84 -59.29
N ALA A 677 -21.17 -17.01 -58.90
CA ALA A 677 -22.32 -17.41 -58.11
C ALA A 677 -23.26 -18.31 -58.92
N ILE A 678 -23.33 -19.58 -58.51
CA ILE A 678 -24.30 -20.57 -59.04
C ILE A 678 -25.69 -20.33 -58.42
N GLU A 679 -25.72 -19.89 -57.16
CA GLU A 679 -26.93 -19.59 -56.40
C GLU A 679 -26.78 -18.24 -55.67
N LYS A 680 -27.91 -17.61 -55.35
CA LYS A 680 -27.92 -16.36 -54.59
C LYS A 680 -27.64 -16.65 -53.10
N PRO A 681 -26.68 -15.98 -52.46
CA PRO A 681 -26.43 -16.15 -51.04
C PRO A 681 -27.61 -15.61 -50.22
N GLU A 682 -28.13 -16.44 -49.31
CA GLU A 682 -29.28 -16.10 -48.44
C GLU A 682 -28.87 -15.50 -47.08
N ARG A 683 -27.57 -15.47 -46.76
CA ARG A 683 -27.08 -15.06 -45.43
C ARG A 683 -25.88 -14.13 -45.56
N SER A 684 -25.72 -13.25 -44.58
CA SER A 684 -24.50 -12.45 -44.42
C SER A 684 -23.29 -13.34 -44.16
N ILE A 685 -22.13 -12.95 -44.69
CA ILE A 685 -20.87 -13.65 -44.46
C ILE A 685 -20.23 -13.05 -43.22
N THR A 686 -20.01 -13.86 -42.19
CA THR A 686 -19.26 -13.44 -41.01
C THR A 686 -17.78 -13.28 -41.36
N LEU A 687 -17.24 -12.11 -41.07
CA LEU A 687 -15.83 -11.78 -41.27
C LEU A 687 -15.04 -11.99 -39.97
N PRO A 688 -13.71 -12.22 -40.05
CA PRO A 688 -12.84 -12.13 -38.88
C PRO A 688 -12.99 -10.78 -38.18
N LYS A 689 -12.75 -10.74 -36.86
CA LYS A 689 -12.78 -9.49 -36.11
C LYS A 689 -11.76 -8.50 -36.68
N ASP A 690 -12.17 -7.23 -36.77
CA ASP A 690 -11.35 -6.12 -37.24
C ASP A 690 -10.92 -6.23 -38.72
N TYR A 691 -11.61 -7.06 -39.51
CA TYR A 691 -11.36 -7.15 -40.94
C TYR A 691 -11.85 -5.87 -41.64
N LEU A 692 -10.91 -5.07 -42.14
CA LEU A 692 -11.20 -3.85 -42.87
C LEU A 692 -11.45 -4.13 -44.36
N GLY A 693 -12.14 -3.21 -45.03
CA GLY A 693 -12.40 -3.30 -46.47
C GLY A 693 -13.71 -4.01 -46.81
N LEU A 694 -14.22 -4.86 -45.92
CA LEU A 694 -15.52 -5.54 -46.02
C LEU A 694 -16.24 -5.39 -44.67
N GLY A 695 -17.56 -5.21 -44.68
CA GLY A 695 -18.34 -4.98 -43.47
C GLY A 695 -19.39 -3.89 -43.62
N ASN A 696 -20.34 -3.89 -42.69
CA ASN A 696 -21.49 -2.99 -42.67
C ASN A 696 -21.37 -1.99 -41.53
N ILE A 697 -21.73 -0.73 -41.79
CA ILE A 697 -21.80 0.28 -40.74
C ILE A 697 -23.20 0.25 -40.14
N GLU A 698 -23.28 -0.04 -38.85
CA GLU A 698 -24.49 0.14 -38.08
C GLU A 698 -24.43 1.48 -37.34
N ILE A 699 -25.50 2.25 -37.45
CA ILE A 699 -25.66 3.53 -36.76
C ILE A 699 -26.57 3.27 -35.56
N ILE A 700 -26.11 3.58 -34.36
CA ILE A 700 -26.92 3.56 -33.13
C ILE A 700 -27.46 4.97 -32.93
N PRO A 701 -28.72 5.26 -33.31
CA PRO A 701 -29.20 6.63 -33.36
C PRO A 701 -29.05 7.29 -32.01
N ILE A 702 -29.40 6.59 -30.92
CA ILE A 702 -29.38 7.02 -29.50
C ILE A 702 -28.00 7.37 -28.92
N LYS A 703 -26.89 6.94 -29.54
CA LYS A 703 -25.53 7.37 -29.15
C LYS A 703 -25.04 8.57 -29.97
N CYS A 704 -25.54 8.75 -31.18
CA CYS A 704 -25.07 9.81 -32.08
C CYS A 704 -25.42 11.22 -31.56
N ILE A 705 -24.41 12.00 -31.14
CA ILE A 705 -24.58 13.41 -30.75
C ILE A 705 -24.64 14.39 -31.94
N ALA A 706 -24.82 13.88 -33.17
CA ALA A 706 -24.95 14.69 -34.38
C ALA A 706 -23.80 15.72 -34.54
N CYS A 707 -22.56 15.28 -34.32
CA CYS A 707 -21.37 16.15 -34.35
C CYS A 707 -20.72 16.32 -35.74
N ASN A 708 -21.31 15.74 -36.79
CA ASN A 708 -20.84 15.78 -38.19
C ASN A 708 -19.44 15.18 -38.50
N LYS A 709 -18.60 14.91 -37.50
CA LYS A 709 -17.22 14.42 -37.72
C LYS A 709 -17.08 13.17 -38.57
N CYS A 710 -18.05 12.26 -38.51
CA CYS A 710 -18.04 11.01 -39.27
C CYS A 710 -18.32 11.21 -40.77
N ASP A 711 -19.12 12.22 -41.13
CA ASP A 711 -19.35 12.65 -42.51
C ASP A 711 -18.07 13.30 -43.06
N GLU A 712 -17.55 14.31 -42.36
CA GLU A 712 -16.31 15.03 -42.72
C GLU A 712 -15.09 14.11 -42.90
N ARG A 713 -15.02 13.03 -42.10
CA ARG A 713 -13.91 12.09 -42.13
C ARG A 713 -14.08 10.98 -43.17
N CYS A 714 -15.29 10.80 -43.73
CA CYS A 714 -15.55 9.71 -44.65
C CYS A 714 -14.86 9.97 -46.00
N PRO A 715 -13.84 9.19 -46.38
CA PRO A 715 -13.05 9.48 -47.59
C PRO A 715 -13.82 9.30 -48.90
N ASN A 716 -14.99 8.66 -48.86
CA ASN A 716 -15.82 8.42 -50.04
C ASN A 716 -17.27 8.87 -49.84
N GLU A 717 -17.52 9.79 -48.89
CA GLU A 717 -18.86 10.36 -48.62
C GLU A 717 -19.95 9.29 -48.43
N ALA A 718 -19.58 8.18 -47.80
CA ALA A 718 -20.48 7.06 -47.54
C ALA A 718 -21.34 7.28 -46.29
N ILE A 719 -21.00 8.25 -45.46
CA ILE A 719 -21.82 8.73 -44.35
C ILE A 719 -22.32 10.11 -44.78
N GLU A 720 -23.62 10.35 -44.68
CA GLU A 720 -24.25 11.62 -45.04
C GLU A 720 -24.98 12.17 -43.81
N PHE A 721 -24.62 13.37 -43.36
CA PHE A 721 -25.29 14.05 -42.27
C PHE A 721 -26.44 14.92 -42.76
N LYS A 722 -27.67 14.60 -42.35
CA LYS A 722 -28.86 15.40 -42.62
C LYS A 722 -29.24 16.23 -41.40
N LYS A 723 -29.48 17.53 -41.61
CA LYS A 723 -29.98 18.47 -40.60
C LYS A 723 -31.48 18.30 -40.29
N ILE A 724 -31.94 17.05 -40.22
CA ILE A 724 -33.30 16.66 -39.89
C ILE A 724 -33.20 15.77 -38.66
N TRP A 725 -34.10 15.95 -37.69
CA TRP A 725 -34.17 15.05 -36.55
C TRP A 725 -35.47 14.25 -36.57
N ASP A 726 -35.35 12.96 -36.89
CA ASP A 726 -36.45 11.98 -36.77
C ASP A 726 -36.66 11.60 -35.31
N LEU A 727 -37.40 12.48 -34.61
CA LEU A 727 -37.80 12.26 -33.24
C LEU A 727 -38.59 10.93 -33.04
N PRO A 728 -39.53 10.54 -33.94
CA PRO A 728 -40.18 9.22 -33.88
C PRO A 728 -39.22 8.03 -33.82
N GLU A 729 -38.20 7.98 -34.67
CA GLU A 729 -37.23 6.88 -34.70
C GLU A 729 -36.37 6.84 -33.43
N VAL A 730 -35.86 7.99 -33.00
CA VAL A 730 -35.04 8.10 -31.77
C VAL A 730 -35.84 7.69 -30.53
N MET A 731 -37.12 8.06 -30.45
CA MET A 731 -38.00 7.66 -29.35
C MET A 731 -38.35 6.16 -29.39
N ARG A 732 -38.49 5.56 -30.58
CA ARG A 732 -38.69 4.11 -30.71
C ARG A 732 -37.47 3.33 -30.20
N GLU A 733 -36.27 3.74 -30.59
CA GLU A 733 -35.02 3.13 -30.09
C GLU A 733 -34.86 3.32 -28.58
N PHE A 734 -35.15 4.51 -28.06
CA PHE A 734 -35.13 4.76 -26.61
C PHE A 734 -36.08 3.82 -25.86
N LEU A 735 -37.33 3.70 -26.32
CA LEU A 735 -38.35 2.86 -25.66
C LEU A 735 -38.05 1.35 -25.75
N LYS A 736 -37.45 0.88 -26.85
CA LYS A 736 -36.96 -0.51 -26.95
C LYS A 736 -35.88 -0.83 -25.91
N GLN A 737 -35.02 0.15 -25.61
CA GLN A 737 -33.90 -0.02 -24.69
C GLN A 737 -34.27 0.29 -23.23
N SER A 738 -35.31 1.10 -23.01
CA SER A 738 -35.78 1.53 -21.69
C SER A 738 -36.84 0.60 -21.09
N THR A 739 -36.79 -0.70 -21.36
CA THR A 739 -37.61 -1.67 -20.59
C THR A 739 -37.19 -1.58 -19.11
N PHE A 740 -37.94 -0.79 -18.35
CA PHE A 740 -37.84 -0.61 -16.91
C PHE A 740 -38.53 -1.75 -16.16
#